data_AF-A0A7K0ZJZ0-F1
#
_entry.id   AF-A0A7K0ZJZ0-F1
#
_cell.length_a   1.000
_cell.length_b   1.000
_cell.length_c   1.000
_cell.angle_alpha   90.00
_cell.angle_beta   90.00
_cell.angle_gamma   90.00
#
_symmetry.space_group_name_H-M   'P 1'
#
loop_
_entity.id
_entity.type
_entity.pdbx_description
1 polymer ?
#
loop_
_entity_poly.entity_id
_entity_poly.type
_entity_poly.pdbx_seq_one_letter_code
_entity_poly.pdbx_strand_id
1 'polypeptide(L)'
;DFEVADASALIDYLGTRAEVVQDAPGDPRVGVAGGSYGGALSLLLGGTDQRVDAIAADITWNDLETSLFGQSILGNPVALGAFKKLWTGWFFSVGLLDPVNGVTECGRFSPKWCVAYIDATAYGRVSPASQQLMRASSPVSVTAQITAPTFLSAGQADSLFPIAQANATAEQIRAAHPQTPVKMVWQGGGHDGGIDESDRIQGLMADWFDTYLAGGASSNTSFEVTLGGGAISTEDSSADPVVLQASAYPGINGSSRQEVPLAGPPQRVLSPSGGTPAAITVLPGLGGSLGSLIAMPLPGQSAMFESQPLDAPLTIIGATAATLRLSSTVPVDDVVLFASLRVVSESGRESFQQGLVAPIRLDRLGTEPVDITINLPAIVTTANVGDRLRLVVSTTDSAYRLPERPALYDIALAAPTLAVPLVDMVQVRSGAAAYWWLLGTLPIIALIVALLAWKRPRLAGDGQRPDLDAVPLAIEGLGKVYKGGYRAVDDVSFTVPQGVVLGLLGPNGAGKTTTMRMMMGLIKPTEGELFVFGQRVGAGSPVLARVGALVEGAGFLPHLSGRENLDLYWRAAGRGDEESYLDEVLEIADLGTAIDRKVRAYSQGMRQRLGIAQTMLGKPDLLVLDEPTNGLDPPQIRAMRDVLHEYVEGGRTVIISSHMLSEVEQTCTDVVVMHRGRLVATGTVADLLSGRTGQRLEDVFLEIVGSDLTVGQS
;
A
#
# COMPACT_ATOMS: atom_id res chain seq x y z
N ASP A 1 -22.86 14.75 23.33
CA ASP A 1 -24.03 15.65 23.36
C ASP A 1 -24.08 16.63 22.20
N PHE A 2 -23.13 17.56 22.04
CA PHE A 2 -23.21 18.57 20.97
C PHE A 2 -23.19 17.98 19.54
N GLU A 3 -22.24 17.08 19.24
CA GLU A 3 -22.09 16.53 17.89
C GLU A 3 -23.26 15.63 17.47
N VAL A 4 -23.84 14.87 18.41
CA VAL A 4 -25.03 14.05 18.17
C VAL A 4 -26.26 14.94 17.96
N ALA A 5 -26.41 16.01 18.74
CA ALA A 5 -27.50 16.97 18.55
C ALA A 5 -27.41 17.68 17.19
N ASP A 6 -26.21 18.08 16.77
CA ASP A 6 -25.97 18.67 15.45
C ASP A 6 -26.33 17.67 14.33
N ALA A 7 -25.94 16.40 14.48
CA ALA A 7 -26.28 15.37 13.51
C ALA A 7 -27.79 15.04 13.47
N SER A 8 -28.48 15.01 14.61
CA SER A 8 -29.95 14.90 14.65
C SER A 8 -30.65 16.10 14.01
N ALA A 9 -30.11 17.32 14.16
CA ALA A 9 -30.64 18.50 13.49
C ALA A 9 -30.48 18.41 11.95
N LEU A 10 -29.45 17.71 11.45
CA LEU A 10 -29.35 17.39 10.02
C LEU A 10 -30.45 16.42 9.57
N ILE A 11 -30.84 15.44 10.39
CA ILE A 11 -32.00 14.58 10.11
C ILE A 11 -33.28 15.41 10.08
N ASP A 12 -33.49 16.31 11.04
CA ASP A 12 -34.63 17.24 11.02
C ASP A 12 -34.66 18.06 9.72
N TYR A 13 -33.51 18.57 9.29
CA TYR A 13 -33.38 19.31 8.04
C TYR A 13 -33.71 18.43 6.83
N LEU A 14 -33.22 17.19 6.77
CA LEU A 14 -33.57 16.23 5.70
C LEU A 14 -35.09 16.00 5.63
N GLY A 15 -35.76 15.93 6.78
CA GLY A 15 -37.22 15.86 6.89
C GLY A 15 -37.98 17.07 6.31
N THR A 16 -37.29 18.16 5.95
CA THR A 16 -37.89 19.32 5.28
C THR A 16 -37.67 19.35 3.76
N ARG A 17 -36.83 18.46 3.23
CA ARG A 17 -36.42 18.45 1.82
C ARG A 17 -37.44 17.68 0.98
N ALA A 18 -37.89 18.28 -0.12
CA ALA A 18 -38.89 17.66 -1.01
C ALA A 18 -38.32 16.49 -1.82
N GLU A 19 -37.01 16.48 -2.04
CA GLU A 19 -36.27 15.44 -2.73
C GLU A 19 -35.96 14.20 -1.87
N VAL A 20 -36.20 14.26 -0.55
CA VAL A 20 -35.90 13.18 0.39
C VAL A 20 -37.13 12.31 0.61
N VAL A 21 -36.97 10.99 0.46
CA VAL A 21 -38.00 10.01 0.77
C VAL A 21 -38.23 9.98 2.28
N GLN A 22 -39.48 9.93 2.71
CA GLN A 22 -39.87 9.86 4.11
C GLN A 22 -40.68 8.60 4.38
N ASP A 23 -40.39 7.93 5.49
CA ASP A 23 -41.14 6.76 5.96
C ASP A 23 -42.40 7.17 6.74
N ALA A 24 -42.34 8.32 7.41
CA ALA A 24 -43.47 9.01 8.01
C ALA A 24 -43.26 10.54 7.94
N PRO A 25 -44.29 11.37 8.15
CA PRO A 25 -44.12 12.83 8.15
C PRO A 25 -43.05 13.29 9.15
N GLY A 26 -41.96 13.89 8.66
CA GLY A 26 -40.82 14.33 9.48
C GLY A 26 -39.82 13.22 9.84
N ASP A 27 -39.95 12.06 9.20
CA ASP A 27 -39.11 10.89 9.38
C ASP A 27 -38.46 10.52 8.03
N PRO A 28 -37.32 11.17 7.68
CA PRO A 28 -36.64 10.92 6.42
C PRO A 28 -35.95 9.56 6.46
N ARG A 29 -36.05 8.82 5.35
CA ARG A 29 -35.31 7.57 5.20
C ARG A 29 -33.82 7.85 5.08
N VAL A 30 -33.02 7.46 6.08
CA VAL A 30 -31.62 7.88 6.19
C VAL A 30 -30.70 6.77 6.72
N GLY A 31 -29.58 6.58 6.03
CA GLY A 31 -28.45 5.82 6.52
C GLY A 31 -27.30 6.73 6.92
N VAL A 32 -26.53 6.35 7.94
CA VAL A 32 -25.37 7.11 8.44
C VAL A 32 -24.11 6.26 8.34
N ALA A 33 -23.03 6.87 7.84
CA ALA A 33 -21.78 6.17 7.63
C ALA A 33 -20.56 7.03 7.96
N GLY A 34 -19.46 6.35 8.33
CA GLY A 34 -18.16 7.00 8.44
C GLY A 34 -17.06 6.08 8.95
N GLY A 35 -15.82 6.48 8.68
CA GLY A 35 -14.62 5.88 9.26
C GLY A 35 -14.16 6.62 10.52
N SER A 36 -13.44 5.96 11.42
CA SER A 36 -12.79 6.59 12.57
C SER A 36 -13.80 7.39 13.41
N TYR A 37 -13.57 8.67 13.65
CA TYR A 37 -14.52 9.56 14.34
C TYR A 37 -15.93 9.58 13.71
N GLY A 38 -16.04 9.57 12.37
CA GLY A 38 -17.34 9.53 11.68
C GLY A 38 -18.11 8.22 11.94
N GLY A 39 -17.39 7.11 12.11
CA GLY A 39 -17.98 5.82 12.47
C GLY A 39 -18.57 5.82 13.88
N ALA A 40 -17.86 6.43 14.84
CA ALA A 40 -18.36 6.56 16.21
C ALA A 40 -19.58 7.47 16.29
N LEU A 41 -19.56 8.61 15.55
CA LEU A 41 -20.71 9.48 15.44
C LEU A 41 -21.92 8.77 14.81
N SER A 42 -21.69 7.93 13.80
CA SER A 42 -22.75 7.13 13.17
C SER A 42 -23.42 6.17 14.16
N LEU A 43 -22.63 5.49 15.00
CA LEU A 43 -23.14 4.62 16.06
C LEU A 43 -23.84 5.41 17.17
N LEU A 44 -23.26 6.54 17.60
CA LEU A 44 -23.84 7.42 18.62
C LEU A 44 -25.20 7.96 18.18
N LEU A 45 -25.29 8.41 16.92
CA LEU A 45 -26.53 8.91 16.33
C LEU A 45 -27.57 7.80 16.21
N GLY A 46 -27.21 6.64 15.69
CA GLY A 46 -28.15 5.52 15.56
C GLY A 46 -28.66 4.94 16.88
N GLY A 47 -27.92 5.12 17.98
CA GLY A 47 -28.41 4.78 19.33
C GLY A 47 -29.24 5.89 19.99
N THR A 48 -29.17 7.12 19.48
CA THR A 48 -29.84 8.29 20.08
C THR A 48 -31.10 8.71 19.31
N ASP A 49 -31.08 8.61 17.99
CA ASP A 49 -32.16 9.02 17.08
C ASP A 49 -32.70 7.79 16.32
N GLN A 50 -33.92 7.36 16.67
CA GLN A 50 -34.52 6.13 16.15
C GLN A 50 -35.01 6.25 14.69
N ARG A 51 -34.85 7.43 14.06
CA ARG A 51 -35.13 7.65 12.63
C ARG A 51 -33.99 7.18 11.72
N VAL A 52 -32.85 6.76 12.30
CA VAL A 52 -31.75 6.18 11.52
C VAL A 52 -32.11 4.76 11.10
N ASP A 53 -32.23 4.52 9.80
CA ASP A 53 -32.66 3.22 9.24
C ASP A 53 -31.51 2.22 9.08
N ALA A 54 -30.28 2.70 8.89
CA ALA A 54 -29.12 1.84 8.72
C ALA A 54 -27.82 2.55 9.10
N ILE A 55 -26.86 1.79 9.63
CA ILE A 55 -25.56 2.31 10.09
C ILE A 55 -24.43 1.57 9.35
N ALA A 56 -23.38 2.30 8.95
CA ALA A 56 -22.13 1.72 8.49
C ALA A 56 -20.92 2.41 9.15
N ALA A 57 -20.29 1.73 10.10
CA ALA A 57 -19.12 2.26 10.81
C ALA A 57 -17.87 1.46 10.44
N ASP A 58 -16.79 2.18 10.10
CA ASP A 58 -15.50 1.61 9.75
C ASP A 58 -14.40 2.09 10.69
N ILE A 59 -13.47 1.20 11.04
CA ILE A 59 -12.25 1.48 11.82
C ILE A 59 -12.49 2.46 12.98
N THR A 60 -13.45 2.15 13.86
CA THR A 60 -13.87 3.07 14.91
C THR A 60 -13.84 2.44 16.31
N TRP A 61 -14.01 3.27 17.35
CA TRP A 61 -14.05 2.82 18.73
C TRP A 61 -15.47 2.47 19.20
N ASN A 62 -15.53 1.60 20.21
CA ASN A 62 -16.71 1.40 21.05
C ASN A 62 -16.63 2.26 22.32
N ASP A 63 -15.44 2.35 22.92
CA ASP A 63 -15.20 3.06 24.18
C ASP A 63 -13.82 3.75 24.14
N LEU A 64 -13.82 5.09 24.19
CA LEU A 64 -12.60 5.90 24.23
C LEU A 64 -11.75 5.60 25.47
N GLU A 65 -12.34 5.22 26.60
CA GLU A 65 -11.57 4.86 27.80
C GLU A 65 -10.66 3.67 27.49
N THR A 66 -11.24 2.57 27.00
CA THR A 66 -10.48 1.34 26.70
C THR A 66 -9.66 1.44 25.41
N SER A 67 -10.04 2.31 24.47
CA SER A 67 -9.25 2.58 23.28
C SER A 67 -7.98 3.36 23.61
N LEU A 68 -8.06 4.44 24.41
CA LEU A 68 -6.92 5.28 24.76
C LEU A 68 -6.10 4.70 25.93
N PHE A 69 -6.73 3.90 26.78
CA PHE A 69 -6.09 3.16 27.87
C PHE A 69 -6.28 1.65 27.66
N GLY A 70 -5.39 1.07 26.85
CA GLY A 70 -5.50 -0.35 26.48
C GLY A 70 -5.26 -1.29 27.67
N GLN A 71 -6.11 -2.30 27.79
CA GLN A 71 -6.01 -3.34 28.81
C GLN A 71 -6.40 -4.69 28.19
N SER A 72 -5.57 -5.71 28.45
CA SER A 72 -5.76 -7.06 27.91
C SER A 72 -6.09 -8.12 28.96
N ILE A 73 -6.06 -7.79 30.26
CA ILE A 73 -6.43 -8.72 31.33
C ILE A 73 -7.93 -9.05 31.27
N LEU A 74 -8.25 -10.34 31.16
CA LEU A 74 -9.62 -10.84 31.16
C LEU A 74 -10.26 -10.73 32.55
N GLY A 75 -11.54 -10.34 32.58
CA GLY A 75 -12.33 -10.28 33.80
C GLY A 75 -11.95 -9.15 34.76
N ASN A 76 -11.14 -8.18 34.33
CA ASN A 76 -10.69 -7.05 35.16
C ASN A 76 -11.79 -5.97 35.28
N PRO A 77 -12.29 -5.69 36.51
CA PRO A 77 -13.30 -4.70 36.87
C PRO A 77 -13.42 -3.48 35.97
N VAL A 78 -12.43 -2.63 36.18
CA VAL A 78 -12.43 -1.19 35.85
C VAL A 78 -11.01 -0.62 36.06
N ALA A 79 -9.94 -1.41 35.96
CA ALA A 79 -8.60 -0.84 36.07
C ALA A 79 -8.24 -0.15 34.74
N LEU A 80 -8.10 1.17 34.79
CA LEU A 80 -7.64 2.00 33.68
C LEU A 80 -6.37 1.38 33.08
N GLY A 81 -6.38 1.09 31.78
CA GLY A 81 -5.28 0.42 31.09
C GLY A 81 -4.00 1.26 30.92
N ALA A 82 -3.09 0.76 30.10
CA ALA A 82 -1.86 1.47 29.73
C ALA A 82 -2.18 2.59 28.73
N PHE A 83 -1.69 3.80 29.00
CA PHE A 83 -2.00 4.98 28.21
C PHE A 83 -1.28 4.99 26.86
N LYS A 84 -2.04 5.04 25.75
CA LYS A 84 -1.55 5.14 24.38
C LYS A 84 -1.12 6.57 24.03
N LYS A 85 0.05 7.00 24.54
CA LYS A 85 0.53 8.38 24.40
C LYS A 85 0.61 8.86 22.95
N LEU A 86 1.01 7.98 22.02
CA LEU A 86 1.34 8.40 20.66
C LEU A 86 0.08 8.73 19.85
N TRP A 87 -0.85 7.78 19.78
CA TRP A 87 -2.13 7.99 19.13
C TRP A 87 -2.98 9.06 19.81
N THR A 88 -3.01 9.07 21.15
CA THR A 88 -3.73 10.13 21.87
C THR A 88 -3.11 11.49 21.55
N GLY A 89 -1.78 11.60 21.53
CA GLY A 89 -1.09 12.82 21.14
C GLY A 89 -1.48 13.30 19.74
N TRP A 90 -1.51 12.40 18.76
CA TRP A 90 -1.91 12.73 17.40
C TRP A 90 -3.38 13.15 17.31
N PHE A 91 -4.29 12.37 17.90
CA PHE A 91 -5.73 12.66 17.94
C PHE A 91 -6.03 14.06 18.52
N PHE A 92 -5.39 14.42 19.63
CA PHE A 92 -5.55 15.74 20.22
C PHE A 92 -4.83 16.83 19.42
N SER A 93 -3.69 16.55 18.80
CA SER A 93 -2.95 17.53 17.99
C SER A 93 -3.75 18.04 16.80
N VAL A 94 -4.57 17.18 16.17
CA VAL A 94 -5.47 17.57 15.07
C VAL A 94 -6.50 18.62 15.51
N GLY A 95 -6.92 18.58 16.77
CA GLY A 95 -7.87 19.54 17.33
C GLY A 95 -7.26 20.82 17.91
N LEU A 96 -5.92 20.98 17.91
CA LEU A 96 -5.25 22.15 18.51
C LEU A 96 -5.42 23.45 17.71
N LEU A 97 -5.71 23.35 16.42
CA LEU A 97 -5.97 24.51 15.56
C LEU A 97 -7.44 24.92 15.66
N ASP A 98 -7.70 26.04 16.34
CA ASP A 98 -8.99 26.72 16.30
C ASP A 98 -8.96 27.74 15.13
N PRO A 99 -9.83 27.61 14.11
CA PRO A 99 -9.87 28.54 12.96
C PRO A 99 -10.16 29.99 13.34
N VAL A 100 -10.78 30.22 14.50
CA VAL A 100 -11.20 31.53 15.01
C VAL A 100 -10.18 32.08 16.01
N ASN A 101 -9.69 31.25 16.93
CA ASN A 101 -8.86 31.68 18.06
C ASN A 101 -7.35 31.36 17.90
N GLY A 102 -6.95 30.65 16.83
CA GLY A 102 -5.57 30.22 16.63
C GLY A 102 -5.20 28.99 17.48
N VAL A 103 -3.93 28.89 17.90
CA VAL A 103 -3.45 27.78 18.74
C VAL A 103 -3.65 28.11 20.22
N THR A 104 -4.37 27.26 20.93
CA THR A 104 -4.54 27.34 22.40
C THR A 104 -4.13 26.01 23.05
N GLU A 105 -3.96 25.99 24.38
CA GLU A 105 -3.64 24.75 25.12
C GLU A 105 -4.71 23.66 24.94
N CYS A 106 -5.96 24.05 24.65
CA CYS A 106 -7.09 23.13 24.50
C CYS A 106 -7.59 23.01 23.05
N GLY A 107 -7.09 23.85 22.13
CA GLY A 107 -7.62 23.92 20.76
C GLY A 107 -9.13 24.08 20.71
N ARG A 108 -9.77 23.19 19.96
CA ARG A 108 -11.23 23.09 19.79
C ARG A 108 -11.92 22.20 20.84
N PHE A 109 -11.18 21.56 21.74
CA PHE A 109 -11.75 20.67 22.73
C PHE A 109 -12.42 21.43 23.87
N SER A 110 -13.46 20.84 24.46
CA SER A 110 -14.07 21.40 25.66
C SER A 110 -13.08 21.42 26.83
N PRO A 111 -13.21 22.34 27.81
CA PRO A 111 -12.32 22.39 28.96
C PRO A 111 -12.20 21.06 29.71
N LYS A 112 -13.29 20.27 29.77
CA LYS A 112 -13.28 18.95 30.42
C LYS A 112 -12.41 17.94 29.66
N TRP A 113 -12.49 17.93 28.33
CA TRP A 113 -11.66 17.08 27.48
C TRP A 113 -10.18 17.49 27.53
N CYS A 114 -9.93 18.79 27.58
CA CYS A 114 -8.58 19.34 27.72
C CYS A 114 -7.92 18.88 29.04
N VAL A 115 -8.62 19.01 30.17
CA VAL A 115 -8.13 18.52 31.47
C VAL A 115 -7.89 17.00 31.44
N ALA A 116 -8.84 16.23 30.89
CA ALA A 116 -8.69 14.78 30.78
C ALA A 116 -7.43 14.39 29.99
N TYR A 117 -7.13 15.08 28.90
CA TYR A 117 -5.94 14.85 28.08
C TYR A 117 -4.64 15.25 28.79
N ILE A 118 -4.62 16.42 29.43
CA ILE A 118 -3.45 16.90 30.18
C ILE A 118 -3.12 15.92 31.31
N ASP A 119 -4.12 15.46 32.08
CA ASP A 119 -3.91 14.48 33.15
C ASP A 119 -3.41 13.13 32.59
N ALA A 120 -4.03 12.65 31.52
CA ALA A 120 -3.64 11.40 30.85
C ALA A 120 -2.18 11.46 30.38
N THR A 121 -1.78 12.55 29.73
CA THR A 121 -0.43 12.73 29.22
C THR A 121 0.60 12.96 30.32
N ALA A 122 0.26 13.70 31.38
CA ALA A 122 1.16 14.02 32.47
C ALA A 122 1.38 12.86 33.45
N TYR A 123 0.36 12.03 33.69
CA TYR A 123 0.39 11.01 34.75
C TYR A 123 0.09 9.58 34.28
N GLY A 124 -0.35 9.40 33.02
CA GLY A 124 -0.84 8.10 32.55
C GLY A 124 -2.09 7.64 33.32
N ARG A 125 -2.81 8.57 33.94
CA ARG A 125 -4.00 8.33 34.76
C ARG A 125 -4.99 9.46 34.52
N VAL A 126 -6.26 9.16 34.72
CA VAL A 126 -7.34 10.14 34.61
C VAL A 126 -8.30 10.01 35.79
N SER A 127 -8.93 11.12 36.16
CA SER A 127 -9.94 11.14 37.23
C SER A 127 -11.16 10.29 36.85
N PRO A 128 -11.93 9.76 37.83
CA PRO A 128 -13.17 9.04 37.55
C PRO A 128 -14.18 9.85 36.71
N ALA A 129 -14.22 11.17 36.91
CA ALA A 129 -15.05 12.07 36.11
C ALA A 129 -14.61 12.13 34.64
N SER A 130 -13.31 12.05 34.37
CA SER A 130 -12.76 12.01 33.01
C SER A 130 -13.02 10.66 32.34
N GLN A 131 -12.95 9.55 33.09
CA GLN A 131 -13.34 8.22 32.59
C GLN A 131 -14.82 8.21 32.20
N GLN A 132 -15.68 8.75 33.07
CA GLN A 132 -17.11 8.89 32.77
C GLN A 132 -17.35 9.78 31.54
N LEU A 133 -16.59 10.87 31.37
CA LEU A 133 -16.67 11.72 30.18
C LEU A 133 -16.32 10.94 28.91
N MET A 134 -15.24 10.14 28.93
CA MET A 134 -14.82 9.32 27.80
C MET A 134 -15.92 8.31 27.42
N ARG A 135 -16.44 7.57 28.40
CA ARG A 135 -17.53 6.61 28.18
C ARG A 135 -18.82 7.27 27.68
N ALA A 136 -19.22 8.39 28.27
CA ALA A 136 -20.43 9.12 27.86
C ALA A 136 -20.32 9.71 26.45
N SER A 137 -19.11 9.86 25.92
CA SER A 137 -18.85 10.34 24.56
C SER A 137 -18.55 9.19 23.58
N SER A 138 -18.87 7.95 23.95
CA SER A 138 -18.51 6.76 23.17
C SER A 138 -19.72 5.89 22.86
N PRO A 139 -19.71 5.14 21.73
CA PRO A 139 -20.83 4.28 21.36
C PRO A 139 -21.32 3.32 22.45
N VAL A 140 -20.44 2.83 23.33
CA VAL A 140 -20.81 1.96 24.47
C VAL A 140 -21.92 2.54 25.35
N SER A 141 -22.10 3.85 25.39
CA SER A 141 -23.19 4.48 26.15
C SER A 141 -24.56 4.33 25.48
N VAL A 142 -24.60 4.00 24.18
CA VAL A 142 -25.85 3.93 23.39
C VAL A 142 -26.05 2.64 22.59
N THR A 143 -25.08 1.71 22.56
CA THR A 143 -25.18 0.48 21.75
C THR A 143 -26.39 -0.37 22.08
N ALA A 144 -26.87 -0.34 23.32
CA ALA A 144 -28.08 -1.05 23.76
C ALA A 144 -29.40 -0.42 23.27
N GLN A 145 -29.34 0.73 22.59
CA GLN A 145 -30.48 1.41 21.97
C GLN A 145 -30.44 1.35 20.43
N ILE A 146 -29.37 0.78 19.85
CA ILE A 146 -29.23 0.65 18.40
C ILE A 146 -30.11 -0.51 17.92
N THR A 147 -31.25 -0.18 17.33
CA THR A 147 -32.15 -1.14 16.70
C THR A 147 -31.91 -1.27 15.19
N ALA A 148 -31.28 -0.26 14.59
CA ALA A 148 -30.95 -0.20 13.17
C ALA A 148 -29.94 -1.28 12.73
N PRO A 149 -30.14 -1.93 11.58
CA PRO A 149 -29.15 -2.77 10.94
C PRO A 149 -27.78 -2.08 10.85
N THR A 150 -26.75 -2.75 11.38
CA THR A 150 -25.41 -2.17 11.53
C THR A 150 -24.34 -2.94 10.75
N PHE A 151 -23.64 -2.25 9.86
CA PHE A 151 -22.39 -2.70 9.25
C PHE A 151 -21.20 -2.21 10.09
N LEU A 152 -20.29 -3.13 10.42
CA LEU A 152 -19.05 -2.86 11.15
C LEU A 152 -17.86 -3.38 10.34
N SER A 153 -16.93 -2.49 10.01
CA SER A 153 -15.62 -2.86 9.48
C SER A 153 -14.53 -2.52 10.51
N ALA A 154 -13.59 -3.44 10.71
CA ALA A 154 -12.47 -3.30 11.63
C ALA A 154 -11.14 -3.55 10.91
N GLY A 155 -10.15 -2.72 11.19
CA GLY A 155 -8.81 -2.84 10.61
C GLY A 155 -7.95 -3.86 11.34
N GLN A 156 -7.30 -4.76 10.60
CA GLN A 156 -6.27 -5.66 11.12
C GLN A 156 -4.96 -4.91 11.41
N ALA A 157 -4.71 -3.79 10.75
CA ALA A 157 -3.58 -2.88 11.00
C ALA A 157 -4.06 -1.62 11.71
N ASP A 158 -4.77 -1.79 12.83
CA ASP A 158 -5.32 -0.68 13.62
C ASP A 158 -4.99 -0.82 15.11
N SER A 159 -3.89 -0.19 15.52
CA SER A 159 -3.47 -0.13 16.92
C SER A 159 -4.19 0.95 17.73
N LEU A 160 -4.85 1.90 17.07
CA LEU A 160 -5.66 2.94 17.72
C LEU A 160 -7.01 2.38 18.18
N PHE A 161 -7.75 1.77 17.25
CA PHE A 161 -9.03 1.11 17.44
C PHE A 161 -8.93 -0.37 17.04
N PRO A 162 -8.32 -1.22 17.90
CA PRO A 162 -8.19 -2.64 17.61
C PRO A 162 -9.54 -3.30 17.36
N ILE A 163 -9.53 -4.41 16.63
CA ILE A 163 -10.71 -5.26 16.34
C ILE A 163 -11.60 -5.51 17.59
N ALA A 164 -11.02 -5.55 18.79
CA ALA A 164 -11.76 -5.66 20.05
C ALA A 164 -12.84 -4.57 20.25
N GLN A 165 -12.65 -3.37 19.70
CA GLN A 165 -13.63 -2.28 19.76
C GLN A 165 -14.84 -2.58 18.88
N ALA A 166 -14.65 -2.95 17.61
CA ALA A 166 -15.74 -3.37 16.73
C ALA A 166 -16.45 -4.62 17.29
N ASN A 167 -15.70 -5.56 17.85
CA ASN A 167 -16.25 -6.72 18.54
C ASN A 167 -17.17 -6.33 19.70
N ALA A 168 -16.71 -5.42 20.59
CA ALA A 168 -17.52 -4.97 21.72
C ALA A 168 -18.84 -4.34 21.24
N THR A 169 -18.80 -3.52 20.19
CA THR A 169 -20.00 -2.96 19.57
C THR A 169 -20.95 -4.03 19.05
N ALA A 170 -20.44 -5.00 18.28
CA ALA A 170 -21.25 -6.08 17.73
C ALA A 170 -21.91 -6.93 18.82
N GLU A 171 -21.15 -7.32 19.84
CA GLU A 171 -21.65 -8.12 20.96
C GLU A 171 -22.69 -7.34 21.79
N GLN A 172 -22.48 -6.05 22.04
CA GLN A 172 -23.44 -5.22 22.78
C GLN A 172 -24.76 -5.05 22.02
N ILE A 173 -24.72 -4.75 20.72
CA ILE A 173 -25.92 -4.64 19.88
C ILE A 173 -26.65 -5.98 19.85
N ARG A 174 -25.95 -7.09 19.59
CA ARG A 174 -26.57 -8.43 19.54
C ARG A 174 -27.13 -8.87 20.88
N ALA A 175 -26.49 -8.51 22.00
CA ALA A 175 -26.98 -8.82 23.34
C ALA A 175 -28.27 -8.04 23.67
N ALA A 176 -28.36 -6.78 23.28
CA ALA A 176 -29.55 -5.95 23.49
C ALA A 176 -30.69 -6.29 22.49
N HIS A 177 -30.33 -6.53 21.23
CA HIS A 177 -31.25 -6.74 20.12
C HIS A 177 -30.81 -7.93 19.25
N PRO A 178 -31.10 -9.18 19.65
CA PRO A 178 -30.66 -10.39 18.92
C PRO A 178 -31.17 -10.50 17.47
N GLN A 179 -32.22 -9.75 17.13
CA GLN A 179 -32.83 -9.73 15.80
C GLN A 179 -32.26 -8.61 14.91
N THR A 180 -31.52 -7.65 15.47
CA THR A 180 -30.91 -6.57 14.69
C THR A 180 -29.76 -7.15 13.85
N PRO A 181 -29.81 -7.02 12.52
CA PRO A 181 -28.74 -7.50 11.65
C PRO A 181 -27.43 -6.76 11.93
N VAL A 182 -26.36 -7.53 12.17
CA VAL A 182 -25.00 -6.98 12.32
C VAL A 182 -24.07 -7.69 11.35
N LYS A 183 -23.48 -6.95 10.40
CA LYS A 183 -22.42 -7.45 9.52
C LYS A 183 -21.07 -7.03 10.10
N MET A 184 -20.14 -7.99 10.21
CA MET A 184 -18.77 -7.73 10.66
C MET A 184 -17.81 -8.05 9.51
N VAL A 185 -16.84 -7.16 9.27
CA VAL A 185 -15.77 -7.34 8.28
C VAL A 185 -14.43 -6.98 8.94
N TRP A 186 -13.41 -7.84 8.81
CA TRP A 186 -12.04 -7.51 9.20
C TRP A 186 -11.17 -7.28 7.97
N GLN A 187 -10.93 -6.02 7.64
CA GLN A 187 -10.08 -5.61 6.52
C GLN A 187 -8.60 -5.64 6.88
N GLY A 188 -7.73 -5.89 5.91
CA GLY A 188 -6.28 -5.92 6.04
C GLY A 188 -5.63 -4.54 6.25
N GLY A 189 -6.40 -3.46 6.12
CA GLY A 189 -6.00 -2.08 6.41
C GLY A 189 -6.25 -1.64 7.86
N GLY A 190 -6.14 -0.34 8.11
CA GLY A 190 -6.40 0.33 9.39
C GLY A 190 -5.61 1.65 9.54
N HIS A 191 -5.67 2.26 10.72
CA HIS A 191 -4.96 3.53 11.00
C HIS A 191 -3.43 3.43 10.89
N ASP A 192 -2.87 2.22 11.05
CA ASP A 192 -1.43 1.96 10.92
C ASP A 192 -0.99 1.72 9.46
N GLY A 193 -1.94 1.74 8.50
CA GLY A 193 -1.73 1.37 7.10
C GLY A 193 -2.28 -0.03 6.80
N GLY A 194 -1.53 -0.84 6.05
CA GLY A 194 -1.93 -2.22 5.70
C GLY A 194 -2.38 -2.36 4.24
N ILE A 195 -3.21 -3.36 3.97
CA ILE A 195 -3.75 -3.62 2.62
C ILE A 195 -4.85 -2.58 2.36
N ASP A 196 -4.73 -1.84 1.26
CA ASP A 196 -5.80 -0.93 0.84
C ASP A 196 -6.98 -1.74 0.29
N GLU A 197 -8.11 -1.66 1.00
CA GLU A 197 -9.37 -2.31 0.63
C GLU A 197 -10.52 -1.30 0.55
N SER A 198 -10.19 -0.02 0.36
CA SER A 198 -11.16 1.08 0.39
C SER A 198 -12.32 0.86 -0.57
N ASP A 199 -12.04 0.45 -1.81
CA ASP A 199 -13.07 0.17 -2.82
C ASP A 199 -13.98 -1.00 -2.42
N ARG A 200 -13.41 -2.06 -1.83
CA ARG A 200 -14.20 -3.23 -1.38
C ARG A 200 -15.11 -2.85 -0.22
N ILE A 201 -14.57 -2.13 0.78
CA ILE A 201 -15.36 -1.72 1.94
C ILE A 201 -16.44 -0.72 1.55
N GLN A 202 -16.16 0.25 0.67
CA GLN A 202 -17.18 1.15 0.13
C GLN A 202 -18.25 0.40 -0.65
N GLY A 203 -17.88 -0.60 -1.46
CA GLY A 203 -18.84 -1.46 -2.16
C GLY A 203 -19.75 -2.22 -1.18
N LEU A 204 -19.19 -2.82 -0.13
CA LEU A 204 -19.97 -3.52 0.88
C LEU A 204 -20.91 -2.59 1.67
N MET A 205 -20.48 -1.35 1.95
CA MET A 205 -21.34 -0.34 2.57
C MET A 205 -22.46 0.10 1.63
N ALA A 206 -22.16 0.29 0.35
CA ALA A 206 -23.16 0.63 -0.66
C ALA A 206 -24.21 -0.47 -0.78
N ASP A 207 -23.79 -1.75 -0.86
CA ASP A 207 -24.70 -2.90 -0.87
C ASP A 207 -25.54 -2.96 0.42
N TRP A 208 -24.95 -2.65 1.57
CA TRP A 208 -25.66 -2.59 2.86
C TRP A 208 -26.78 -1.54 2.83
N PHE A 209 -26.49 -0.33 2.35
CA PHE A 209 -27.50 0.72 2.23
C PHE A 209 -28.52 0.44 1.12
N ASP A 210 -28.14 -0.22 0.02
CA ASP A 210 -29.08 -0.63 -1.02
C ASP A 210 -30.13 -1.59 -0.45
N THR A 211 -29.73 -2.59 0.34
CA THR A 211 -30.67 -3.47 1.04
C THR A 211 -31.65 -2.69 1.92
N TYR A 212 -31.14 -1.84 2.83
CA TYR A 212 -31.97 -1.30 3.91
C TYR A 212 -32.67 0.01 3.56
N LEU A 213 -32.16 0.79 2.61
CA LEU A 213 -32.75 2.07 2.21
C LEU A 213 -33.47 1.99 0.86
N ALA A 214 -32.97 1.22 -0.10
CA ALA A 214 -33.49 1.16 -1.46
C ALA A 214 -34.36 -0.07 -1.74
N GLY A 215 -34.50 -1.01 -0.79
CA GLY A 215 -35.26 -2.24 -0.97
C GLY A 215 -34.56 -3.28 -1.86
N GLY A 216 -33.23 -3.22 -1.91
CA GLY A 216 -32.38 -4.22 -2.55
C GLY A 216 -32.54 -5.62 -1.94
N ALA A 217 -31.93 -6.63 -2.57
CA ALA A 217 -31.96 -8.00 -2.07
C ALA A 217 -31.39 -8.11 -0.63
N SER A 218 -31.75 -9.18 0.10
CA SER A 218 -31.38 -9.35 1.52
C SER A 218 -29.88 -9.21 1.75
N SER A 219 -29.49 -8.41 2.73
CA SER A 219 -28.08 -8.19 3.08
C SER A 219 -27.45 -9.49 3.59
N ASN A 220 -26.24 -9.76 3.11
CA ASN A 220 -25.46 -10.88 3.61
C ASN A 220 -24.73 -10.47 4.91
N THR A 221 -25.21 -10.96 6.05
CA THR A 221 -24.59 -10.75 7.37
C THR A 221 -23.41 -11.68 7.67
N SER A 222 -22.90 -12.39 6.65
CA SER A 222 -21.69 -13.18 6.77
C SER A 222 -20.53 -12.37 7.33
N PHE A 223 -19.73 -13.02 8.15
CA PHE A 223 -18.47 -12.51 8.62
C PHE A 223 -17.40 -12.72 7.57
N GLU A 224 -16.68 -11.66 7.21
CA GLU A 224 -15.61 -11.70 6.21
C GLU A 224 -14.30 -11.22 6.81
N VAL A 225 -13.20 -11.90 6.49
CA VAL A 225 -11.84 -11.52 6.90
C VAL A 225 -10.88 -11.57 5.73
N THR A 226 -9.98 -10.61 5.66
CA THR A 226 -8.91 -10.58 4.67
C THR A 226 -7.70 -11.37 5.17
N LEU A 227 -7.21 -12.33 4.39
CA LEU A 227 -5.96 -13.03 4.66
C LEU A 227 -4.82 -12.38 3.86
N GLY A 228 -3.81 -11.86 4.57
CA GLY A 228 -2.62 -11.28 3.94
C GLY A 228 -1.77 -12.35 3.22
N GLY A 229 -1.53 -12.18 1.92
CA GLY A 229 -0.71 -13.11 1.10
C GLY A 229 -1.35 -13.60 -0.21
N GLY A 230 -2.22 -12.81 -0.85
CA GLY A 230 -2.90 -13.18 -2.10
C GLY A 230 -2.05 -13.13 -3.37
N ALA A 231 -2.61 -13.66 -4.46
CA ALA A 231 -1.98 -13.66 -5.78
C ALA A 231 -1.81 -12.22 -6.30
N ILE A 232 -0.69 -11.95 -6.95
CA ILE A 232 -0.45 -10.66 -7.62
C ILE A 232 -1.39 -10.59 -8.84
N SER A 233 -2.27 -9.60 -8.86
CA SER A 233 -3.09 -9.26 -10.00
C SER A 233 -2.20 -8.97 -11.21
N THR A 234 -2.46 -9.63 -12.32
CA THR A 234 -1.73 -9.45 -13.58
C THR A 234 -2.10 -8.15 -14.29
N GLU A 235 -3.14 -7.45 -13.85
CA GLU A 235 -3.56 -6.17 -14.45
C GLU A 235 -2.83 -4.99 -13.81
N ASP A 236 -2.73 -4.94 -12.47
CA ASP A 236 -2.23 -3.76 -11.74
C ASP A 236 -1.07 -4.06 -10.77
N SER A 237 -0.57 -5.30 -10.73
CA SER A 237 0.51 -5.73 -9.81
C SER A 237 0.22 -5.57 -8.31
N SER A 238 -1.04 -5.30 -7.93
CA SER A 238 -1.54 -5.34 -6.54
C SER A 238 -1.84 -6.79 -6.14
N ALA A 239 -1.61 -7.16 -4.88
CA ALA A 239 -2.04 -8.47 -4.39
C ALA A 239 -3.57 -8.44 -4.18
N ASP A 240 -4.33 -9.26 -4.91
CA ASP A 240 -5.76 -9.39 -4.64
C ASP A 240 -5.93 -10.01 -3.24
N PRO A 241 -6.59 -9.33 -2.29
CA PRO A 241 -6.77 -9.87 -0.94
C PRO A 241 -7.57 -11.17 -1.00
N VAL A 242 -7.05 -12.22 -0.37
CA VAL A 242 -7.80 -13.47 -0.21
C VAL A 242 -8.85 -13.24 0.86
N VAL A 243 -10.13 -13.23 0.49
CA VAL A 243 -11.24 -13.07 1.44
C VAL A 243 -11.71 -14.45 1.90
N LEU A 244 -11.74 -14.63 3.22
CA LEU A 244 -12.35 -15.77 3.89
C LEU A 244 -13.71 -15.35 4.46
N GLN A 245 -14.67 -16.25 4.45
CA GLN A 245 -16.04 -15.97 4.88
C GLN A 245 -16.61 -17.08 5.76
N ALA A 246 -17.33 -16.68 6.81
CA ALA A 246 -18.15 -17.52 7.66
C ALA A 246 -19.61 -17.02 7.64
N SER A 247 -20.58 -17.92 7.86
CA SER A 247 -22.00 -17.56 7.80
C SER A 247 -22.45 -16.57 8.87
N ALA A 248 -21.71 -16.46 9.98
CA ALA A 248 -22.00 -15.53 11.07
C ALA A 248 -20.72 -15.15 11.81
N TYR A 249 -20.72 -13.98 12.45
CA TYR A 249 -19.62 -13.53 13.29
C TYR A 249 -19.62 -14.30 14.63
N PRO A 250 -18.53 -15.04 14.95
CA PRO A 250 -18.45 -15.85 16.18
C PRO A 250 -17.91 -15.07 17.40
N GLY A 251 -17.62 -13.78 17.25
CA GLY A 251 -16.84 -13.01 18.23
C GLY A 251 -15.33 -13.26 18.11
N ILE A 252 -14.51 -12.39 18.71
CA ILE A 252 -13.04 -12.50 18.66
C ILE A 252 -12.48 -13.78 19.30
N ASN A 253 -13.26 -14.46 20.14
CA ASN A 253 -12.82 -15.67 20.84
C ASN A 253 -13.12 -16.97 20.07
N GLY A 254 -13.75 -16.88 18.89
CA GLY A 254 -14.18 -18.01 18.09
C GLY A 254 -15.34 -18.80 18.71
N SER A 255 -15.83 -19.81 17.99
CA SER A 255 -16.86 -20.74 18.50
C SER A 255 -16.28 -21.83 19.39
N SER A 256 -15.00 -22.16 19.20
CA SER A 256 -14.23 -23.11 19.99
C SER A 256 -12.76 -22.68 20.05
N ARG A 257 -11.98 -23.36 20.89
CA ARG A 257 -10.55 -23.08 21.08
C ARG A 257 -9.73 -24.35 20.97
N GLN A 258 -8.56 -24.24 20.37
CA GLN A 258 -7.51 -25.24 20.37
C GLN A 258 -6.40 -24.81 21.34
N GLU A 259 -6.03 -25.69 22.26
CA GLU A 259 -4.89 -25.46 23.15
C GLU A 259 -3.59 -25.85 22.42
N VAL A 260 -2.69 -24.89 22.25
CA VAL A 260 -1.34 -25.11 21.72
C VAL A 260 -0.37 -25.10 22.90
N PRO A 261 0.36 -26.19 23.19
CA PRO A 261 1.33 -26.20 24.28
C PRO A 261 2.41 -25.13 24.09
N LEU A 262 2.71 -24.38 25.15
CA LEU A 262 3.81 -23.43 25.23
C LEU A 262 4.83 -23.91 26.27
N ALA A 263 6.11 -23.69 25.96
CA ALA A 263 7.22 -24.00 26.83
C ALA A 263 8.17 -22.81 26.96
N GLY A 264 8.79 -22.70 28.13
CA GLY A 264 9.81 -21.71 28.43
C GLY A 264 10.01 -21.62 29.95
N PRO A 265 11.25 -21.49 30.44
CA PRO A 265 11.48 -21.30 31.87
C PRO A 265 10.93 -19.94 32.32
N PRO A 266 10.67 -19.76 33.63
CA PRO A 266 10.50 -18.43 34.21
C PRO A 266 11.68 -17.53 33.82
N GLN A 267 11.38 -16.31 33.37
CA GLN A 267 12.36 -15.37 32.86
C GLN A 267 12.26 -14.06 33.63
N ARG A 268 13.43 -13.54 33.99
CA ARG A 268 13.57 -12.23 34.63
C ARG A 268 13.85 -11.18 33.56
N VAL A 269 13.02 -10.13 33.53
CA VAL A 269 13.14 -9.03 32.57
C VAL A 269 13.23 -7.70 33.29
N LEU A 270 14.02 -6.79 32.73
CA LEU A 270 14.19 -5.42 33.21
C LEU A 270 13.26 -4.48 32.43
N SER A 271 12.54 -3.63 33.14
CA SER A 271 11.98 -2.40 32.63
C SER A 271 12.96 -1.26 32.92
N PRO A 272 13.71 -0.76 31.92
CA PRO A 272 14.64 0.35 32.11
C PRO A 272 13.90 1.69 32.25
N SER A 273 14.39 2.57 33.12
CA SER A 273 13.90 3.95 33.19
C SER A 273 14.22 4.69 31.89
N GLY A 274 13.21 5.25 31.23
CA GLY A 274 13.37 6.01 29.99
C GLY A 274 14.04 5.22 28.83
N GLY A 275 14.04 3.88 28.88
CA GLY A 275 14.80 3.06 27.95
C GLY A 275 14.26 3.05 26.52
N THR A 276 15.10 2.60 25.59
CA THR A 276 14.74 2.37 24.18
C THR A 276 13.69 1.25 24.08
N PRO A 277 12.68 1.36 23.19
CA PRO A 277 11.58 0.39 23.12
C PRO A 277 12.06 -1.03 22.76
N ALA A 278 11.58 -2.03 23.51
CA ALA A 278 11.77 -3.46 23.26
C ALA A 278 10.62 -4.05 22.41
N ALA A 279 9.51 -3.33 22.29
CA ALA A 279 8.45 -3.50 21.31
C ALA A 279 8.15 -2.17 20.59
N ILE A 280 7.69 -2.25 19.34
CA ILE A 280 7.27 -1.09 18.57
C ILE A 280 5.94 -1.41 17.92
N THR A 281 4.88 -0.80 18.46
CA THR A 281 3.61 -0.63 17.74
C THR A 281 3.84 0.30 16.54
N VAL A 282 3.29 -0.03 15.36
CA VAL A 282 3.50 0.70 14.10
C VAL A 282 3.09 2.18 14.25
N LEU A 283 3.83 3.07 13.60
CA LEU A 283 3.60 4.52 13.65
C LEU A 283 2.49 4.95 12.67
N PRO A 284 1.67 5.96 13.01
CA PRO A 284 0.65 6.53 12.13
C PRO A 284 1.21 6.89 10.75
N GLY A 285 0.56 6.41 9.68
CA GLY A 285 0.90 6.75 8.30
C GLY A 285 2.21 6.14 7.75
N LEU A 286 2.90 5.29 8.51
CA LEU A 286 4.15 4.63 8.11
C LEU A 286 3.94 3.10 8.02
N GLY A 287 2.97 2.68 7.21
CA GLY A 287 2.66 1.28 6.98
C GLY A 287 3.77 0.52 6.24
N GLY A 288 4.05 -0.70 6.70
CA GLY A 288 4.58 -1.80 5.89
C GLY A 288 6.09 -1.95 5.70
N SER A 289 6.90 -0.87 5.62
CA SER A 289 8.32 -1.00 5.22
C SER A 289 9.36 -0.65 6.29
N LEU A 290 9.03 0.17 7.29
CA LEU A 290 9.98 0.63 8.33
C LEU A 290 9.71 0.03 9.73
N GLY A 291 8.48 -0.35 10.05
CA GLY A 291 8.12 -0.87 11.39
C GLY A 291 8.80 -2.19 11.77
N SER A 292 9.13 -3.02 10.77
CA SER A 292 9.79 -4.33 10.98
C SER A 292 11.29 -4.23 11.24
N LEU A 293 11.93 -3.09 10.93
CA LEU A 293 13.39 -2.93 11.05
C LEU A 293 13.86 -2.68 12.49
N ILE A 294 12.95 -2.42 13.43
CA ILE A 294 13.31 -2.04 14.81
C ILE A 294 12.53 -2.85 15.89
N ALA A 295 11.56 -3.69 15.52
CA ALA A 295 10.71 -4.44 16.47
C ALA A 295 11.27 -5.82 16.90
N MET A 296 12.59 -5.94 17.08
CA MET A 296 13.19 -7.16 17.64
C MET A 296 13.11 -7.12 19.17
N PRO A 297 12.55 -8.15 19.83
CA PRO A 297 12.49 -8.19 21.28
C PRO A 297 13.92 -8.21 21.86
N LEU A 298 14.22 -7.23 22.71
CA LEU A 298 15.56 -7.04 23.26
C LEU A 298 15.84 -8.05 24.38
N PRO A 299 16.93 -8.84 24.29
CA PRO A 299 17.32 -9.73 25.37
C PRO A 299 17.42 -9.00 26.71
N GLY A 300 16.81 -9.57 27.75
CA GLY A 300 16.77 -8.97 29.09
C GLY A 300 15.64 -7.94 29.30
N GLN A 301 14.88 -7.56 28.26
CA GLN A 301 13.69 -6.70 28.37
C GLN A 301 12.40 -7.40 27.88
N SER A 302 12.51 -8.64 27.40
CA SER A 302 11.40 -9.45 26.93
C SER A 302 11.53 -10.88 27.45
N ALA A 303 10.40 -11.47 27.83
CA ALA A 303 10.26 -12.90 28.13
C ALA A 303 9.60 -13.60 26.94
N MET A 304 10.07 -14.80 26.58
CA MET A 304 9.58 -15.54 25.42
C MET A 304 9.15 -16.95 25.80
N PHE A 305 8.00 -17.37 25.29
CA PHE A 305 7.46 -18.71 25.45
C PHE A 305 7.04 -19.24 24.09
N GLU A 306 7.44 -20.47 23.77
CA GLU A 306 7.32 -21.01 22.41
C GLU A 306 6.60 -22.36 22.39
N SER A 307 5.86 -22.59 21.30
CA SER A 307 5.34 -23.91 21.00
C SER A 307 6.43 -24.84 20.45
N GLN A 308 6.12 -26.14 20.44
CA GLN A 308 6.79 -27.06 19.51
C GLN A 308 6.48 -26.67 18.06
N PRO A 309 7.29 -27.12 17.07
CA PRO A 309 6.93 -26.97 15.67
C PRO A 309 5.53 -27.52 15.45
N LEU A 310 4.71 -26.80 14.68
CA LEU A 310 3.34 -27.20 14.42
C LEU A 310 3.32 -28.45 13.53
N ASP A 311 2.56 -29.46 13.92
CA ASP A 311 2.40 -30.71 13.16
C ASP A 311 1.36 -30.58 12.03
N ALA A 312 0.56 -29.51 12.04
CA ALA A 312 -0.47 -29.20 11.06
C ALA A 312 -0.54 -27.67 10.83
N PRO A 313 -0.93 -27.21 9.63
CA PRO A 313 -1.12 -25.78 9.41
C PRO A 313 -2.23 -25.24 10.30
N LEU A 314 -2.05 -24.04 10.82
CA LEU A 314 -2.97 -23.38 11.73
C LEU A 314 -3.28 -21.97 11.23
N THR A 315 -4.56 -21.73 10.94
CA THR A 315 -5.06 -20.38 10.64
C THR A 315 -5.62 -19.78 11.92
N ILE A 316 -5.02 -18.68 12.37
CA ILE A 316 -5.43 -17.96 13.57
C ILE A 316 -6.31 -16.80 13.11
N ILE A 317 -7.58 -16.83 13.51
CA ILE A 317 -8.57 -15.76 13.26
C ILE A 317 -9.21 -15.41 14.60
N GLY A 318 -8.74 -14.33 15.22
CA GLY A 318 -9.25 -13.84 16.50
C GLY A 318 -8.19 -13.64 17.56
N ALA A 319 -8.64 -13.42 18.80
CA ALA A 319 -7.81 -13.15 19.95
C ALA A 319 -7.41 -14.46 20.64
N THR A 320 -6.12 -14.78 20.62
CA THR A 320 -5.57 -15.89 21.41
C THR A 320 -5.43 -15.50 22.88
N ALA A 321 -5.58 -16.46 23.79
CA ALA A 321 -5.47 -16.21 25.23
C ALA A 321 -4.29 -16.98 25.86
N ALA A 322 -3.64 -16.35 26.84
CA ALA A 322 -2.56 -16.96 27.62
C ALA A 322 -2.70 -16.60 29.11
N THR A 323 -2.27 -17.51 29.98
CA THR A 323 -2.24 -17.27 31.44
C THR A 323 -0.81 -17.13 31.92
N LEU A 324 -0.45 -15.93 32.36
CA LEU A 324 0.88 -15.55 32.84
C LEU A 324 0.92 -15.53 34.37
N ARG A 325 2.05 -15.92 34.93
CA ARG A 325 2.40 -15.70 36.33
C ARG A 325 3.42 -14.58 36.42
N LEU A 326 3.11 -13.54 37.17
CA LEU A 326 3.93 -12.35 37.32
C LEU A 326 4.30 -12.12 38.78
N SER A 327 5.56 -11.77 39.04
CA SER A 327 6.02 -11.22 40.32
C SER A 327 7.13 -10.20 40.09
N SER A 328 7.51 -9.49 41.15
CA SER A 328 8.66 -8.59 41.17
C SER A 328 9.56 -8.91 42.35
N THR A 329 10.86 -8.60 42.27
CA THR A 329 11.81 -8.84 43.37
C THR A 329 11.57 -7.91 44.57
N VAL A 330 10.99 -6.74 44.30
CA VAL A 330 10.54 -5.76 45.30
C VAL A 330 9.14 -5.26 44.90
N PRO A 331 8.31 -4.78 45.83
CA PRO A 331 7.03 -4.17 45.46
C PRO A 331 7.22 -3.01 44.47
N VAL A 332 6.52 -3.07 43.34
CA VAL A 332 6.52 -2.04 42.29
C VAL A 332 5.09 -1.55 42.09
N ASP A 333 4.93 -0.23 42.05
CA ASP A 333 3.67 0.42 41.67
C ASP A 333 3.71 0.77 40.17
N ASP A 334 2.55 0.82 39.53
CA ASP A 334 2.36 1.18 38.11
C ASP A 334 3.16 0.29 37.14
N VAL A 335 2.77 -0.98 37.06
CA VAL A 335 3.39 -1.96 36.16
C VAL A 335 2.72 -1.90 34.81
N VAL A 336 3.52 -1.75 33.75
CA VAL A 336 3.08 -1.80 32.36
C VAL A 336 3.92 -2.83 31.60
N LEU A 337 3.25 -3.76 30.91
CA LEU A 337 3.85 -4.81 30.08
C LEU A 337 3.09 -4.90 28.75
N PHE A 338 3.73 -5.52 27.75
CA PHE A 338 3.17 -5.67 26.40
C PHE A 338 3.33 -7.10 25.91
N ALA A 339 2.23 -7.80 25.69
CA ALA A 339 2.24 -9.15 25.15
C ALA A 339 1.99 -9.14 23.64
N SER A 340 2.65 -10.02 22.89
CA SER A 340 2.44 -10.18 21.45
C SER A 340 2.58 -11.64 21.04
N LEU A 341 1.89 -12.00 19.95
CA LEU A 341 2.03 -13.30 19.30
C LEU A 341 2.82 -13.16 18.01
N ARG A 342 3.81 -14.03 17.83
CA ARG A 342 4.66 -14.08 16.64
C ARG A 342 4.65 -15.49 16.05
N VAL A 343 4.71 -15.57 14.73
CA VAL A 343 4.91 -16.83 14.01
C VAL A 343 6.37 -16.90 13.61
N VAL A 344 7.08 -17.91 14.07
CA VAL A 344 8.50 -18.12 13.79
C VAL A 344 8.61 -19.28 12.80
N SER A 345 9.04 -18.99 11.58
CA SER A 345 9.21 -20.04 10.57
C SER A 345 10.35 -21.00 10.91
N GLU A 346 10.38 -22.16 10.27
CA GLU A 346 11.49 -23.13 10.39
C GLU A 346 12.86 -22.50 10.09
N SER A 347 12.89 -21.55 9.14
CA SER A 347 14.11 -20.78 8.79
C SER A 347 14.55 -19.76 9.85
N GLY A 348 13.79 -19.60 10.93
CA GLY A 348 14.01 -18.59 11.97
C GLY A 348 13.46 -17.20 11.64
N ARG A 349 12.85 -17.00 10.46
CA ARG A 349 12.18 -15.73 10.12
C ARG A 349 10.94 -15.55 10.99
N GLU A 350 10.85 -14.43 11.69
CA GLU A 350 9.69 -14.05 12.49
C GLU A 350 8.71 -13.18 11.70
N SER A 351 7.42 -13.48 11.85
CA SER A 351 6.32 -12.61 11.45
C SER A 351 5.66 -12.04 12.71
N PHE A 352 5.62 -10.71 12.79
CA PHE A 352 4.92 -9.97 13.83
C PHE A 352 3.74 -9.25 13.21
N GLN A 353 2.53 -9.76 13.45
CA GLN A 353 1.32 -9.34 12.73
C GLN A 353 0.98 -7.88 13.04
N GLN A 354 1.17 -7.02 12.02
CA GLN A 354 0.89 -5.57 12.02
C GLN A 354 1.45 -4.79 13.21
N GLY A 355 2.46 -5.32 13.90
CA GLY A 355 3.04 -4.69 15.07
C GLY A 355 2.12 -4.60 16.30
N LEU A 356 1.02 -5.36 16.36
CA LEU A 356 0.03 -5.20 17.42
C LEU A 356 0.47 -5.83 18.74
N VAL A 357 0.24 -5.10 19.85
CA VAL A 357 0.54 -5.55 21.21
C VAL A 357 -0.71 -5.53 22.10
N ALA A 358 -0.76 -6.44 23.06
CA ALA A 358 -1.70 -6.50 24.16
C ALA A 358 -1.10 -5.79 25.39
N PRO A 359 -1.50 -4.54 25.68
CA PRO A 359 -1.06 -3.83 26.87
C PRO A 359 -1.64 -4.45 28.14
N ILE A 360 -0.80 -4.58 29.16
CA ILE A 360 -1.14 -5.12 30.47
C ILE A 360 -0.74 -4.07 31.49
N ARG A 361 -1.69 -3.62 32.30
CA ARG A 361 -1.40 -2.72 33.42
C ARG A 361 -1.89 -3.29 34.75
N LEU A 362 -1.02 -3.24 35.75
CA LEU A 362 -1.34 -3.55 37.15
C LEU A 362 -0.95 -2.35 38.01
N ASP A 363 -1.81 -1.96 38.94
CA ASP A 363 -1.51 -0.84 39.85
C ASP A 363 -0.32 -1.14 40.76
N ARG A 364 -0.14 -2.41 41.13
CA ARG A 364 0.95 -2.89 41.96
C ARG A 364 1.28 -4.35 41.65
N LEU A 365 2.57 -4.68 41.71
CA LEU A 365 3.07 -6.05 41.67
C LEU A 365 4.04 -6.28 42.83
N GLY A 366 3.76 -7.30 43.64
CA GLY A 366 4.56 -7.66 44.81
C GLY A 366 5.54 -8.80 44.53
N THR A 367 6.14 -9.30 45.62
CA THR A 367 6.98 -10.50 45.62
C THR A 367 6.18 -11.79 45.55
N GLU A 368 4.91 -11.75 45.95
CA GLU A 368 3.99 -12.87 45.78
C GLU A 368 3.53 -12.94 44.32
N PRO A 369 3.68 -14.09 43.64
CA PRO A 369 3.24 -14.24 42.27
C PRO A 369 1.73 -14.14 42.11
N VAL A 370 1.30 -13.43 41.06
CA VAL A 370 -0.10 -13.29 40.66
C VAL A 370 -0.28 -13.90 39.28
N ASP A 371 -1.34 -14.69 39.12
CA ASP A 371 -1.71 -15.25 37.83
C ASP A 371 -2.73 -14.33 37.15
N ILE A 372 -2.46 -13.97 35.90
CA ILE A 372 -3.34 -13.17 35.05
C ILE A 372 -3.63 -13.91 33.76
N THR A 373 -4.88 -13.87 33.30
CA THR A 373 -5.24 -14.32 31.96
C THR A 373 -5.38 -13.11 31.06
N ILE A 374 -4.74 -13.14 29.90
CA ILE A 374 -4.76 -12.05 28.92
C ILE A 374 -5.34 -12.50 27.59
N ASN A 375 -6.06 -11.59 26.92
CA ASN A 375 -6.32 -11.70 25.49
C ASN A 375 -5.23 -10.93 24.73
N LEU A 376 -4.56 -11.62 23.82
CA LEU A 376 -3.69 -11.00 22.81
C LEU A 376 -4.54 -10.26 21.78
N PRO A 377 -3.96 -9.36 20.96
CA PRO A 377 -4.68 -8.70 19.89
C PRO A 377 -5.34 -9.73 18.97
N ALA A 378 -6.56 -9.45 18.53
CA ALA A 378 -7.18 -10.28 17.49
C ALA A 378 -6.42 -10.08 16.18
N ILE A 379 -5.96 -11.19 15.59
CA ILE A 379 -5.15 -11.19 14.37
C ILE A 379 -5.72 -12.17 13.35
N VAL A 380 -5.34 -12.00 12.09
CA VAL A 380 -5.58 -12.95 11.00
C VAL A 380 -4.24 -13.35 10.43
N THR A 381 -3.84 -14.61 10.62
CA THR A 381 -2.56 -15.12 10.10
C THR A 381 -2.60 -16.63 9.91
N THR A 382 -1.78 -17.14 9.01
CA THR A 382 -1.48 -18.58 8.88
C THR A 382 -0.11 -18.89 9.45
N ALA A 383 0.00 -20.01 10.16
CA ALA A 383 1.25 -20.67 10.53
C ALA A 383 1.30 -22.03 9.84
N ASN A 384 2.40 -22.35 9.17
CA ASN A 384 2.57 -23.58 8.42
C ASN A 384 3.07 -24.72 9.31
N VAL A 385 3.06 -25.94 8.77
CA VAL A 385 3.75 -27.08 9.37
C VAL A 385 5.23 -26.72 9.55
N GLY A 386 5.78 -27.01 10.74
CA GLY A 386 7.16 -26.67 11.10
C GLY A 386 7.36 -25.28 11.71
N ASP A 387 6.40 -24.35 11.54
CA ASP A 387 6.45 -23.05 12.20
C ASP A 387 6.22 -23.20 13.72
N ARG A 388 6.63 -22.22 14.51
CA ARG A 388 6.37 -22.13 15.96
C ARG A 388 5.55 -20.88 16.27
N LEU A 389 4.68 -20.98 17.27
CA LEU A 389 4.03 -19.84 17.89
C LEU A 389 4.88 -19.35 19.05
N ARG A 390 5.23 -18.05 19.06
CA ARG A 390 5.99 -17.42 20.14
C ARG A 390 5.17 -16.32 20.81
N LEU A 391 4.89 -16.51 22.09
CA LEU A 391 4.39 -15.47 22.98
C LEU A 391 5.58 -14.66 23.49
N VAL A 392 5.56 -13.34 23.25
CA VAL A 392 6.58 -12.41 23.74
C VAL A 392 5.93 -11.42 24.70
N VAL A 393 6.45 -11.31 25.92
CA VAL A 393 6.04 -10.30 26.91
C VAL A 393 7.19 -9.32 27.13
N SER A 394 7.02 -8.08 26.69
CA SER A 394 8.05 -7.02 26.73
C SER A 394 7.71 -5.95 27.77
N THR A 395 8.74 -5.25 28.26
CA THR A 395 8.58 -4.20 29.28
C THR A 395 8.41 -2.79 28.72
N THR A 396 8.75 -2.56 27.45
CA THR A 396 8.76 -1.23 26.83
C THR A 396 8.09 -1.28 25.44
N ASP A 397 7.26 -0.28 25.12
CA ASP A 397 6.67 -0.04 23.79
C ASP A 397 6.67 1.47 23.49
N SER A 398 6.97 1.83 22.24
CA SER A 398 7.10 3.23 21.82
C SER A 398 5.78 4.02 21.80
N ALA A 399 4.64 3.36 21.56
CA ALA A 399 3.33 4.00 21.42
C ALA A 399 2.67 4.31 22.77
N TYR A 400 3.18 3.73 23.85
CA TYR A 400 2.61 3.83 25.19
C TYR A 400 3.46 4.70 26.12
N ARG A 401 2.82 5.27 27.15
CA ARG A 401 3.52 5.84 28.28
C ARG A 401 4.10 4.72 29.13
N LEU A 402 5.38 4.84 29.46
CA LEU A 402 6.09 3.87 30.29
C LEU A 402 6.24 4.41 31.71
N PRO A 403 6.31 3.52 32.72
CA PRO A 403 6.64 3.91 34.08
C PRO A 403 8.01 4.59 34.17
N GLU A 404 8.13 5.58 35.06
CA GLU A 404 9.36 6.37 35.19
C GLU A 404 10.48 5.61 35.91
N ARG A 405 10.12 4.70 36.83
CA ARG A 405 11.08 3.97 37.67
C ARG A 405 11.43 2.62 37.03
N PRO A 406 12.70 2.21 37.09
CA PRO A 406 13.09 0.90 36.61
C PRO A 406 12.54 -0.20 37.52
N ALA A 407 12.24 -1.36 36.96
CA ALA A 407 11.68 -2.49 37.68
C ALA A 407 12.16 -3.82 37.10
N LEU A 408 12.30 -4.85 37.95
CA LEU A 408 12.59 -6.22 37.54
C LEU A 408 11.35 -7.08 37.73
N TYR A 409 10.91 -7.73 36.65
CA TYR A 409 9.76 -8.61 36.66
C TYR A 409 10.20 -10.05 36.42
N ASP A 410 9.64 -10.96 37.19
CA ASP A 410 9.71 -12.40 36.92
C ASP A 410 8.41 -12.81 36.22
N ILE A 411 8.56 -13.31 34.99
CA ILE A 411 7.46 -13.69 34.10
C ILE A 411 7.54 -15.18 33.82
N ALA A 412 6.45 -15.91 34.05
CA ALA A 412 6.33 -17.32 33.74
C ALA A 412 4.95 -17.64 33.14
N LEU A 413 4.80 -18.85 32.62
CA LEU A 413 3.49 -19.40 32.26
C LEU A 413 2.82 -19.95 33.53
N ALA A 414 1.62 -19.45 33.85
CA ALA A 414 0.77 -20.06 34.88
C ALA A 414 0.06 -21.30 34.32
N ALA A 415 -0.33 -21.25 33.05
CA ALA A 415 -0.81 -22.38 32.27
C ALA A 415 0.11 -22.57 31.04
N PRO A 416 0.61 -23.78 30.76
CA PRO A 416 1.58 -24.04 29.69
C PRO A 416 0.90 -24.18 28.31
N THR A 417 -0.11 -23.39 28.03
CA THR A 417 -0.88 -23.44 26.78
C THR A 417 -1.23 -22.04 26.28
N LEU A 418 -1.36 -21.93 24.96
CA LEU A 418 -1.96 -20.81 24.25
C LEU A 418 -3.30 -21.28 23.71
N ALA A 419 -4.38 -20.63 24.14
CA ALA A 419 -5.70 -20.94 23.64
C ALA A 419 -5.93 -20.17 22.32
N VAL A 420 -6.01 -20.89 21.21
CA VAL A 420 -6.17 -20.34 19.86
C VAL A 420 -7.63 -20.45 19.42
N PRO A 421 -8.29 -19.36 19.00
CA PRO A 421 -9.67 -19.41 18.54
C PRO A 421 -9.76 -20.14 17.20
N LEU A 422 -10.75 -21.02 17.06
CA LEU A 422 -11.08 -21.70 15.81
C LEU A 422 -12.33 -21.05 15.20
N VAL A 423 -12.24 -20.76 13.90
CA VAL A 423 -13.34 -20.23 13.11
C VAL A 423 -13.38 -20.96 11.77
N ASP A 424 -14.49 -21.65 11.52
CA ASP A 424 -14.71 -22.34 10.24
C ASP A 424 -15.01 -21.32 9.16
N MET A 425 -14.10 -21.21 8.20
CA MET A 425 -14.12 -20.21 7.13
C MET A 425 -13.94 -20.86 5.78
N VAL A 426 -14.63 -20.33 4.77
CA VAL A 426 -14.51 -20.76 3.38
C VAL A 426 -13.93 -19.61 2.57
N GLN A 427 -12.97 -19.90 1.69
CA GLN A 427 -12.41 -18.88 0.80
C GLN A 427 -13.47 -18.47 -0.23
N VAL A 428 -13.76 -17.18 -0.29
CA VAL A 428 -14.62 -16.60 -1.32
C VAL A 428 -13.75 -16.40 -2.56
N ARG A 429 -14.04 -17.11 -3.64
CA ARG A 429 -13.41 -16.83 -4.93
C ARG A 429 -13.98 -15.52 -5.46
N SER A 430 -13.26 -14.41 -5.27
CA SER A 430 -13.48 -13.16 -6.00
C SER A 430 -13.10 -13.39 -7.46
N GLY A 431 -14.04 -13.91 -8.27
CA GLY A 431 -13.76 -14.15 -9.70
C GLY A 431 -14.69 -15.10 -10.44
N ALA A 432 -15.95 -15.24 -10.05
CA ALA A 432 -16.92 -16.05 -10.82
C ALA A 432 -17.87 -15.23 -11.71
N ALA A 433 -17.89 -13.90 -11.59
CA ALA A 433 -18.82 -13.08 -12.38
C ALA A 433 -18.37 -12.84 -13.84
N ALA A 434 -17.11 -13.14 -14.19
CA ALA A 434 -16.53 -12.82 -15.50
C ALA A 434 -16.62 -13.94 -16.56
N TYR A 435 -17.48 -14.95 -16.43
CA TYR A 435 -17.64 -15.98 -17.48
C TYR A 435 -19.01 -15.98 -18.17
N TRP A 436 -19.97 -15.17 -17.69
CA TRP A 436 -21.29 -15.06 -18.34
C TRP A 436 -21.23 -14.35 -19.70
N TRP A 437 -20.31 -13.40 -19.87
CA TRP A 437 -20.05 -12.82 -21.19
C TRP A 437 -19.40 -13.83 -22.14
N LEU A 438 -18.58 -14.77 -21.65
CA LEU A 438 -18.00 -15.83 -22.48
C LEU A 438 -19.07 -16.77 -23.06
N LEU A 439 -20.09 -17.13 -22.29
CA LEU A 439 -21.25 -17.90 -22.80
C LEU A 439 -22.09 -17.10 -23.82
N GLY A 440 -22.24 -15.78 -23.62
CA GLY A 440 -22.91 -14.89 -24.59
C GLY A 440 -22.08 -14.64 -25.86
N THR A 441 -20.75 -14.71 -25.77
CA THR A 441 -19.85 -14.48 -26.91
C THR A 441 -19.70 -15.70 -27.81
N LEU A 442 -19.87 -16.93 -27.33
CA LEU A 442 -19.73 -18.14 -28.18
C LEU A 442 -20.63 -18.16 -29.43
N PRO A 443 -21.94 -17.83 -29.38
CA PRO A 443 -22.75 -17.73 -30.59
C PRO A 443 -22.39 -16.51 -31.46
N ILE A 444 -21.94 -15.42 -30.84
CA ILE A 444 -21.48 -14.21 -31.55
C ILE A 444 -20.16 -14.48 -32.28
N ILE A 445 -19.22 -15.18 -31.64
CA ILE A 445 -17.95 -15.65 -32.20
C ILE A 445 -18.22 -16.66 -33.29
N ALA A 446 -19.15 -17.61 -33.12
CA ALA A 446 -19.52 -18.56 -34.18
C ALA A 446 -20.12 -17.85 -35.41
N LEU A 447 -20.96 -16.83 -35.18
CA LEU A 447 -21.53 -15.99 -36.25
C LEU A 447 -20.46 -15.13 -36.94
N ILE A 448 -19.53 -14.55 -36.16
CA ILE A 448 -18.38 -13.78 -36.66
C ILE A 448 -17.42 -14.69 -37.43
N VAL A 449 -17.16 -15.92 -36.98
CA VAL A 449 -16.32 -16.91 -37.66
C VAL A 449 -16.99 -17.36 -38.97
N ALA A 450 -18.31 -17.56 -39.00
CA ALA A 450 -19.05 -17.85 -40.22
C ALA A 450 -19.04 -16.67 -41.22
N LEU A 451 -19.17 -15.42 -40.72
CA LEU A 451 -19.08 -14.20 -41.52
C LEU A 451 -17.65 -13.92 -42.05
N LEU A 452 -16.62 -14.18 -41.24
CA LEU A 452 -15.20 -14.05 -41.61
C LEU A 452 -14.74 -15.17 -42.55
N ALA A 453 -15.33 -16.36 -42.47
CA ALA A 453 -15.09 -17.44 -43.43
C ALA A 453 -15.69 -17.14 -44.81
N TRP A 454 -16.80 -16.40 -44.87
CA TRP A 454 -17.50 -16.10 -46.13
C TRP A 454 -16.96 -14.86 -46.85
N LYS A 455 -16.43 -13.89 -46.10
CA LYS A 455 -15.64 -12.77 -46.62
C LYS A 455 -14.16 -12.95 -46.30
N ARG A 456 -13.49 -13.88 -46.98
CA ARG A 456 -12.03 -13.82 -47.09
C ARG A 456 -11.65 -12.93 -48.28
N PRO A 457 -11.35 -11.63 -48.09
CA PRO A 457 -10.21 -11.11 -48.83
C PRO A 457 -9.01 -11.90 -48.32
N ARG A 458 -8.17 -12.36 -49.23
CA ARG A 458 -6.85 -12.87 -48.86
C ARG A 458 -6.17 -11.73 -48.10
N LEU A 459 -5.91 -11.87 -46.80
CA LEU A 459 -4.83 -11.13 -46.13
C LEU A 459 -3.53 -11.71 -46.67
N ALA A 460 -3.25 -11.36 -47.93
CA ALA A 460 -1.91 -11.31 -48.47
C ALA A 460 -1.16 -10.23 -47.68
N GLY A 461 0.09 -10.51 -47.34
CA GLY A 461 0.89 -9.74 -46.40
C GLY A 461 1.10 -8.28 -46.80
N ASP A 462 1.27 -7.45 -45.77
CA ASP A 462 1.95 -6.16 -45.91
C ASP A 462 2.37 -5.63 -44.52
N GLY A 463 3.20 -6.40 -43.79
CA GLY A 463 3.87 -5.93 -42.57
C GLY A 463 5.34 -5.60 -42.79
N GLN A 464 5.83 -5.84 -44.01
CA GLN A 464 7.20 -5.63 -44.42
C GLN A 464 7.21 -4.62 -45.56
N ARG A 465 7.95 -3.54 -45.39
CA ARG A 465 8.18 -2.45 -46.33
C ARG A 465 9.63 -2.53 -46.80
N PRO A 466 9.92 -3.23 -47.91
CA PRO A 466 11.29 -3.43 -48.40
C PRO A 466 12.01 -2.13 -48.74
N ASP A 467 11.24 -1.07 -49.07
CA ASP A 467 11.73 0.28 -49.27
C ASP A 467 12.34 0.91 -48.00
N LEU A 468 12.05 0.34 -46.82
CA LEU A 468 12.52 0.78 -45.51
C LEU A 468 13.49 -0.21 -44.85
N ASP A 469 13.94 -1.26 -45.54
CA ASP A 469 14.83 -2.29 -44.96
C ASP A 469 16.17 -1.72 -44.45
N ALA A 470 16.67 -0.66 -45.10
CA ALA A 470 17.88 0.05 -44.72
C ALA A 470 17.65 1.22 -43.74
N VAL A 471 16.40 1.44 -43.30
CA VAL A 471 16.03 2.54 -42.41
C VAL A 471 15.83 1.99 -40.99
N PRO A 472 16.69 2.35 -40.02
CA PRO A 472 16.58 1.87 -38.64
C PRO A 472 15.21 2.14 -38.01
N LEU A 473 14.63 3.31 -38.27
CA LEU A 473 13.31 3.67 -37.77
C LEU A 473 12.59 4.60 -38.74
N ALA A 474 11.34 4.25 -39.09
CA ALA A 474 10.43 5.09 -39.85
C ALA A 474 9.10 5.21 -39.11
N ILE A 475 8.63 6.44 -38.94
CA ILE A 475 7.38 6.78 -38.26
C ILE A 475 6.48 7.51 -39.25
N GLU A 476 5.25 7.02 -39.42
CA GLU A 476 4.28 7.55 -40.37
C GLU A 476 2.94 7.84 -39.65
N GLY A 477 2.57 9.12 -39.51
CA GLY A 477 1.28 9.58 -39.00
C GLY A 477 0.96 9.16 -37.56
N LEU A 478 1.97 9.02 -36.71
CA LEU A 478 1.84 8.39 -35.39
C LEU A 478 1.01 9.25 -34.44
N GLY A 479 0.00 8.65 -33.82
CA GLY A 479 -0.89 9.31 -32.87
C GLY A 479 -1.24 8.43 -31.67
N LYS A 480 -1.37 9.04 -30.48
CA LYS A 480 -1.75 8.36 -29.25
C LYS A 480 -2.76 9.17 -28.45
N VAL A 481 -3.94 8.57 -28.26
CA VAL A 481 -4.98 9.06 -27.35
C VAL A 481 -5.14 8.06 -26.20
N TYR A 482 -5.01 8.56 -24.97
CA TYR A 482 -5.21 7.78 -23.75
C TYR A 482 -6.69 7.74 -23.34
N LYS A 483 -7.05 6.79 -22.47
CA LYS A 483 -8.38 6.75 -21.85
C LYS A 483 -8.64 8.10 -21.15
N GLY A 484 -9.83 8.68 -21.37
CA GLY A 484 -10.15 10.05 -20.95
C GLY A 484 -9.93 11.13 -22.02
N GLY A 485 -9.49 10.76 -23.24
CA GLY A 485 -9.45 11.66 -24.39
C GLY A 485 -8.18 12.51 -24.52
N TYR A 486 -7.21 12.36 -23.63
CA TYR A 486 -5.93 13.06 -23.71
C TYR A 486 -5.09 12.57 -24.88
N ARG A 487 -4.79 13.46 -25.84
CA ARG A 487 -3.96 13.19 -27.02
C ARG A 487 -2.51 13.57 -26.72
N ALA A 488 -1.68 12.56 -26.48
CA ALA A 488 -0.28 12.73 -26.08
C ALA A 488 0.69 12.83 -27.27
N VAL A 489 0.33 12.24 -28.40
CA VAL A 489 1.06 12.31 -29.67
C VAL A 489 0.04 12.51 -30.78
N ASP A 490 0.33 13.41 -31.71
CA ASP A 490 -0.59 13.85 -32.76
C ASP A 490 0.18 14.04 -34.08
N ASP A 491 -0.07 13.16 -35.04
CA ASP A 491 0.47 13.20 -36.41
C ASP A 491 2.00 13.39 -36.50
N VAL A 492 2.75 12.54 -35.81
CA VAL A 492 4.22 12.58 -35.85
C VAL A 492 4.73 11.67 -36.97
N SER A 493 5.53 12.23 -37.89
CA SER A 493 6.15 11.50 -38.99
C SER A 493 7.62 11.89 -39.20
N PHE A 494 8.55 10.94 -39.08
CA PHE A 494 9.97 11.15 -39.39
C PHE A 494 10.70 9.82 -39.58
N THR A 495 11.88 9.89 -40.21
CA THR A 495 12.77 8.74 -40.39
C THR A 495 14.10 8.99 -39.69
N VAL A 496 14.71 7.93 -39.16
CA VAL A 496 16.03 7.98 -38.54
C VAL A 496 17.03 7.31 -39.48
N PRO A 497 18.01 8.05 -40.01
CA PRO A 497 19.08 7.48 -40.83
C PRO A 497 19.90 6.44 -40.07
N GLN A 498 20.58 5.55 -40.78
CA GLN A 498 21.56 4.66 -40.17
C GLN A 498 22.84 5.41 -39.81
N GLY A 499 23.47 5.06 -38.68
CA GLY A 499 24.79 5.58 -38.32
C GLY A 499 24.75 6.98 -37.73
N VAL A 500 23.64 7.36 -37.08
CA VAL A 500 23.46 8.66 -36.45
C VAL A 500 23.15 8.53 -34.96
N VAL A 501 23.46 9.58 -34.21
CA VAL A 501 22.92 9.80 -32.86
C VAL A 501 21.81 10.83 -33.00
N LEU A 502 20.56 10.39 -32.88
CA LEU A 502 19.37 11.24 -32.98
C LEU A 502 18.95 11.73 -31.59
N GLY A 503 18.85 13.04 -31.41
CA GLY A 503 18.27 13.66 -30.22
C GLY A 503 16.78 13.94 -30.38
N LEU A 504 15.93 13.31 -29.58
CA LEU A 504 14.52 13.63 -29.45
C LEU A 504 14.34 14.74 -28.40
N LEU A 505 14.04 15.95 -28.86
CA LEU A 505 14.03 17.18 -28.06
C LEU A 505 12.63 17.69 -27.83
N GLY A 506 12.43 18.41 -26.73
CA GLY A 506 11.16 19.03 -26.40
C GLY A 506 11.01 19.24 -24.90
N PRO A 507 10.13 20.14 -24.45
CA PRO A 507 9.84 20.28 -23.02
C PRO A 507 9.22 19.01 -22.43
N ASN A 508 9.09 18.97 -21.11
CA ASN A 508 8.30 17.93 -20.44
C ASN A 508 6.86 17.96 -20.95
N GLY A 509 6.28 16.77 -21.19
CA GLY A 509 4.95 16.67 -21.80
C GLY A 509 4.90 16.85 -23.32
N ALA A 510 6.04 16.99 -24.01
CA ALA A 510 6.06 17.11 -25.47
C ALA A 510 5.69 15.83 -26.25
N GLY A 511 5.53 14.68 -25.56
CA GLY A 511 5.20 13.39 -26.18
C GLY A 511 6.39 12.46 -26.46
N LYS A 512 7.61 12.83 -26.01
CA LYS A 512 8.86 12.06 -26.23
C LYS A 512 8.79 10.62 -25.71
N THR A 513 8.60 10.45 -24.39
CA THR A 513 8.51 9.13 -23.74
C THR A 513 7.35 8.30 -24.29
N THR A 514 6.21 8.93 -24.62
CA THR A 514 5.07 8.24 -25.26
C THR A 514 5.44 7.72 -26.65
N THR A 515 6.17 8.49 -27.44
CA THR A 515 6.67 8.09 -28.77
C THR A 515 7.67 6.93 -28.65
N MET A 516 8.62 7.02 -27.71
CA MET A 516 9.60 5.96 -27.46
C MET A 516 8.94 4.66 -26.99
N ARG A 517 7.94 4.73 -26.10
CA ARG A 517 7.13 3.55 -25.70
C ARG A 517 6.43 2.89 -26.88
N MET A 518 5.99 3.65 -27.88
CA MET A 518 5.43 3.10 -29.12
C MET A 518 6.51 2.47 -30.02
N MET A 519 7.71 3.07 -30.11
CA MET A 519 8.86 2.51 -30.86
C MET A 519 9.27 1.12 -30.36
N MET A 520 9.06 0.83 -29.07
CA MET A 520 9.38 -0.46 -28.45
C MET A 520 8.19 -1.43 -28.39
N GLY A 521 7.02 -1.05 -28.90
CA GLY A 521 5.81 -1.86 -28.81
C GLY A 521 5.21 -2.00 -27.39
N LEU A 522 5.67 -1.21 -26.41
CA LEU A 522 5.15 -1.23 -25.03
C LEU A 522 3.74 -0.64 -24.94
N ILE A 523 3.42 0.30 -25.82
CA ILE A 523 2.05 0.82 -25.97
C ILE A 523 1.65 0.83 -27.44
N LYS A 524 0.40 0.49 -27.72
CA LYS A 524 -0.15 0.50 -29.08
C LYS A 524 -0.49 1.94 -29.52
N PRO A 525 -0.09 2.40 -30.71
CA PRO A 525 -0.57 3.65 -31.28
C PRO A 525 -2.09 3.62 -31.50
N THR A 526 -2.75 4.77 -31.35
CA THR A 526 -4.16 4.93 -31.70
C THR A 526 -4.32 5.13 -33.21
N GLU A 527 -3.36 5.83 -33.82
CA GLU A 527 -3.31 6.20 -35.24
C GLU A 527 -1.85 6.05 -35.73
N GLY A 528 -1.66 5.81 -37.03
CA GLY A 528 -0.33 5.72 -37.65
C GLY A 528 0.39 4.39 -37.48
N GLU A 529 1.57 4.32 -38.08
CA GLU A 529 2.40 3.12 -38.15
C GLU A 529 3.87 3.44 -37.86
N LEU A 530 4.61 2.42 -37.41
CA LEU A 530 6.02 2.53 -37.08
C LEU A 530 6.73 1.27 -37.59
N PHE A 531 7.85 1.47 -38.27
CA PHE A 531 8.64 0.41 -38.88
C PHE A 531 10.08 0.49 -38.40
N VAL A 532 10.67 -0.66 -38.11
CA VAL A 532 12.09 -0.82 -37.79
C VAL A 532 12.66 -1.74 -38.85
N PHE A 533 13.64 -1.28 -39.63
CA PHE A 533 14.22 -2.04 -40.77
C PHE A 533 13.15 -2.70 -41.65
N GLY A 534 12.18 -1.91 -42.10
CA GLY A 534 11.08 -2.36 -42.95
C GLY A 534 10.00 -3.19 -42.24
N GLN A 535 10.21 -3.65 -41.01
CA GLN A 535 9.23 -4.46 -40.29
C GLN A 535 8.36 -3.62 -39.36
N ARG A 536 7.04 -3.78 -39.47
CA ARG A 536 6.10 -3.06 -38.61
C ARG A 536 6.25 -3.45 -37.13
N VAL A 537 6.32 -2.46 -36.27
CA VAL A 537 6.44 -2.63 -34.82
C VAL A 537 5.07 -2.79 -34.16
N GLY A 538 4.98 -3.78 -33.29
CA GLY A 538 3.88 -4.04 -32.38
C GLY A 538 4.36 -4.84 -31.18
N ALA A 539 3.47 -5.11 -30.23
CA ALA A 539 3.80 -5.92 -29.05
C ALA A 539 4.31 -7.31 -29.48
N GLY A 540 5.54 -7.65 -29.07
CA GLY A 540 6.17 -8.94 -29.39
C GLY A 540 6.68 -9.09 -30.83
N SER A 541 6.76 -8.02 -31.63
CA SER A 541 7.32 -8.10 -32.98
C SER A 541 8.76 -8.65 -32.95
N PRO A 542 9.12 -9.63 -33.81
CA PRO A 542 10.48 -10.20 -33.83
C PRO A 542 11.59 -9.16 -34.07
N VAL A 543 11.27 -8.08 -34.78
CA VAL A 543 12.21 -6.97 -35.04
C VAL A 543 12.71 -6.29 -33.77
N LEU A 544 11.96 -6.36 -32.66
CA LEU A 544 12.37 -5.78 -31.37
C LEU A 544 13.63 -6.45 -30.81
N ALA A 545 13.99 -7.66 -31.25
CA ALA A 545 15.27 -8.28 -30.91
C ALA A 545 16.49 -7.49 -31.44
N ARG A 546 16.28 -6.60 -32.43
CA ARG A 546 17.28 -5.69 -32.99
C ARG A 546 17.29 -4.32 -32.29
N VAL A 547 16.47 -4.14 -31.24
CA VAL A 547 16.32 -2.88 -30.50
C VAL A 547 16.73 -3.09 -29.04
N GLY A 548 17.71 -2.31 -28.58
CA GLY A 548 18.04 -2.18 -27.16
C GLY A 548 17.43 -0.92 -26.59
N ALA A 549 16.86 -0.97 -25.39
CA ALA A 549 16.19 0.20 -24.85
C ALA A 549 16.28 0.36 -23.34
N LEU A 550 16.38 1.62 -22.91
CA LEU A 550 16.31 2.05 -21.51
C LEU A 550 15.30 3.20 -21.42
N VAL A 551 14.11 2.90 -20.92
CA VAL A 551 13.01 3.87 -20.76
C VAL A 551 12.50 3.79 -19.33
N GLU A 552 12.43 4.92 -18.63
CA GLU A 552 12.04 5.02 -17.21
C GLU A 552 13.00 4.38 -16.20
N GLY A 553 14.26 4.17 -16.60
CA GLY A 553 15.33 3.65 -15.74
C GLY A 553 15.38 2.12 -15.66
N ALA A 554 16.50 1.59 -15.15
CA ALA A 554 16.74 0.14 -15.12
C ALA A 554 16.22 -0.52 -13.83
N GLY A 555 15.34 -1.51 -13.97
CA GLY A 555 14.79 -2.32 -12.88
C GLY A 555 15.72 -3.46 -12.46
N PHE A 556 16.78 -3.16 -11.72
CA PHE A 556 17.74 -4.18 -11.25
C PHE A 556 17.31 -4.85 -9.94
N LEU A 557 17.66 -6.14 -9.79
CA LEU A 557 17.54 -6.87 -8.54
C LEU A 557 18.64 -6.41 -7.57
N PRO A 558 18.29 -5.76 -6.45
CA PRO A 558 19.26 -5.05 -5.60
C PRO A 558 20.19 -5.99 -4.83
N HIS A 559 19.82 -7.26 -4.66
CA HIS A 559 20.58 -8.26 -3.94
C HIS A 559 21.58 -9.03 -4.82
N LEU A 560 21.46 -8.91 -6.15
CA LEU A 560 22.39 -9.47 -7.12
C LEU A 560 23.47 -8.44 -7.48
N SER A 561 24.63 -8.93 -7.93
CA SER A 561 25.70 -8.12 -8.51
C SER A 561 25.31 -7.56 -9.88
N GLY A 562 26.08 -6.59 -10.38
CA GLY A 562 25.86 -6.05 -11.73
C GLY A 562 25.99 -7.14 -12.80
N ARG A 563 27.01 -8.00 -12.68
CA ARG A 563 27.21 -9.16 -13.57
C ARG A 563 26.02 -10.11 -13.55
N GLU A 564 25.55 -10.48 -12.37
CA GLU A 564 24.40 -11.39 -12.20
C GLU A 564 23.09 -10.79 -12.75
N ASN A 565 22.91 -9.46 -12.66
CA ASN A 565 21.76 -8.80 -13.26
C ASN A 565 21.78 -8.86 -14.79
N LEU A 566 22.95 -8.64 -15.42
CA LEU A 566 23.09 -8.73 -16.88
C LEU A 566 22.92 -10.16 -17.39
N ASP A 567 23.53 -11.13 -16.72
CA ASP A 567 23.37 -12.56 -17.03
C ASP A 567 21.91 -13.02 -16.92
N LEU A 568 21.23 -12.64 -15.83
CA LEU A 568 19.83 -12.97 -15.63
C LEU A 568 18.93 -12.34 -16.70
N TYR A 569 19.16 -11.07 -17.03
CA TYR A 569 18.41 -10.37 -18.07
C TYR A 569 18.56 -11.06 -19.42
N TRP A 570 19.78 -11.42 -19.80
CA TRP A 570 20.04 -12.13 -21.06
C TRP A 570 19.34 -13.49 -21.12
N ARG A 571 19.46 -14.28 -20.04
CA ARG A 571 18.80 -15.60 -19.95
C ARG A 571 17.29 -15.50 -20.00
N ALA A 572 16.71 -14.47 -19.40
CA ALA A 572 15.26 -14.23 -19.45
C ALA A 572 14.76 -13.96 -20.88
N ALA A 573 15.61 -13.46 -21.79
CA ALA A 573 15.27 -13.27 -23.20
C ALA A 573 15.24 -14.60 -24.01
N GLY A 574 15.67 -15.72 -23.43
CA GLY A 574 15.64 -17.03 -24.07
C GLY A 574 16.63 -17.19 -25.23
N ARG A 575 17.66 -16.33 -25.29
CA ARG A 575 18.72 -16.34 -26.32
C ARG A 575 19.94 -17.13 -25.84
N GLY A 576 20.74 -17.66 -26.76
CA GLY A 576 21.96 -18.42 -26.41
C GLY A 576 23.04 -17.54 -25.77
N ASP A 577 23.82 -18.09 -24.83
CA ASP A 577 24.87 -17.34 -24.09
C ASP A 577 25.96 -16.76 -25.03
N GLU A 578 26.23 -17.41 -26.16
CA GLU A 578 27.20 -16.99 -27.18
C GLU A 578 26.84 -15.65 -27.86
N GLU A 579 25.57 -15.28 -27.85
CA GLU A 579 25.08 -14.03 -28.45
C GLU A 579 25.05 -12.85 -27.47
N SER A 580 25.42 -13.05 -26.21
CA SER A 580 25.28 -12.01 -25.17
C SER A 580 26.24 -10.82 -25.36
N TYR A 581 27.44 -11.08 -25.88
CA TYR A 581 28.57 -10.14 -25.89
C TYR A 581 28.87 -9.55 -24.50
N LEU A 582 28.65 -10.33 -23.43
CA LEU A 582 28.69 -9.85 -22.05
C LEU A 582 30.02 -9.19 -21.70
N ASP A 583 31.16 -9.76 -22.10
CA ASP A 583 32.48 -9.20 -21.76
C ASP A 583 32.70 -7.82 -22.39
N GLU A 584 32.31 -7.63 -23.65
CA GLU A 584 32.39 -6.32 -24.32
C GLU A 584 31.45 -5.29 -23.70
N VAL A 585 30.23 -5.71 -23.34
CA VAL A 585 29.26 -4.86 -22.65
C VAL A 585 29.76 -4.44 -21.27
N LEU A 586 30.50 -5.31 -20.58
CA LEU A 586 31.10 -5.02 -19.29
C LEU A 586 32.27 -4.04 -19.38
N GLU A 587 33.06 -4.12 -20.46
CA GLU A 587 34.09 -3.11 -20.76
C GLU A 587 33.45 -1.74 -20.99
N ILE A 588 32.36 -1.68 -21.77
CA ILE A 588 31.60 -0.44 -22.02
C ILE A 588 30.97 0.13 -20.73
N ALA A 589 30.50 -0.73 -19.82
CA ALA A 589 29.96 -0.29 -18.53
C ALA A 589 30.99 0.43 -17.66
N ASP A 590 32.28 0.13 -17.84
CA ASP A 590 33.42 0.65 -17.08
C ASP A 590 33.16 0.74 -15.56
N LEU A 591 32.68 -0.37 -15.00
CA LEU A 591 32.39 -0.50 -13.57
C LEU A 591 33.55 -1.10 -12.77
N GLY A 592 34.62 -1.55 -13.44
CA GLY A 592 35.79 -2.18 -12.83
C GLY A 592 35.39 -3.29 -11.85
N THR A 593 36.01 -3.31 -10.66
CA THR A 593 35.72 -4.29 -9.60
C THR A 593 34.33 -4.12 -8.97
N ALA A 594 33.62 -3.02 -9.25
CA ALA A 594 32.29 -2.82 -8.72
C ALA A 594 31.26 -3.71 -9.39
N ILE A 595 31.54 -4.27 -10.57
CA ILE A 595 30.61 -5.14 -11.30
C ILE A 595 30.17 -6.37 -10.47
N ASP A 596 31.06 -6.90 -9.64
CA ASP A 596 30.80 -8.07 -8.79
C ASP A 596 30.20 -7.70 -7.42
N ARG A 597 29.99 -6.40 -7.14
CA ARG A 597 29.28 -5.93 -5.95
C ARG A 597 27.77 -5.90 -6.19
N LYS A 598 27.00 -6.15 -5.12
CA LYS A 598 25.52 -6.05 -5.13
C LYS A 598 25.05 -4.65 -5.55
N VAL A 599 24.07 -4.60 -6.46
CA VAL A 599 23.56 -3.35 -7.05
C VAL A 599 22.96 -2.41 -6.00
N ARG A 600 22.47 -2.91 -4.85
CA ARG A 600 22.03 -2.04 -3.73
C ARG A 600 23.09 -1.05 -3.25
N ALA A 601 24.37 -1.35 -3.48
CA ALA A 601 25.48 -0.50 -3.08
C ALA A 601 25.99 0.42 -4.20
N TYR A 602 25.30 0.48 -5.35
CA TYR A 602 25.68 1.30 -6.49
C TYR A 602 25.17 2.73 -6.32
N SER A 603 25.98 3.71 -6.73
CA SER A 603 25.51 5.08 -6.94
C SER A 603 24.48 5.13 -8.08
N GLN A 604 23.80 6.25 -8.23
CA GLN A 604 22.88 6.47 -9.35
C GLN A 604 23.62 6.36 -10.70
N GLY A 605 24.78 7.01 -10.85
CA GLY A 605 25.57 6.92 -12.08
C GLY A 605 26.12 5.52 -12.39
N MET A 606 26.42 4.70 -11.36
CA MET A 606 26.77 3.29 -11.57
C MET A 606 25.58 2.46 -12.06
N ARG A 607 24.38 2.70 -11.53
CA ARG A 607 23.15 2.07 -12.01
C ARG A 607 22.82 2.49 -13.44
N GLN A 608 23.02 3.77 -13.76
CA GLN A 608 22.80 4.30 -15.10
C GLN A 608 23.73 3.64 -16.13
N ARG A 609 25.04 3.55 -15.84
CA ARG A 609 26.01 2.83 -16.69
C ARG A 609 25.67 1.35 -16.85
N LEU A 610 25.28 0.68 -15.77
CA LEU A 610 24.81 -0.71 -15.85
C LEU A 610 23.54 -0.84 -16.71
N GLY A 611 22.61 0.11 -16.62
CA GLY A 611 21.38 0.16 -17.43
C GLY A 611 21.68 0.29 -18.92
N ILE A 612 22.63 1.16 -19.26
CA ILE A 612 23.04 1.37 -20.66
C ILE A 612 23.78 0.13 -21.19
N ALA A 613 24.66 -0.46 -20.38
CA ALA A 613 25.29 -1.73 -20.71
C ALA A 613 24.24 -2.83 -20.97
N GLN A 614 23.21 -2.95 -20.13
CA GLN A 614 22.11 -3.89 -20.34
C GLN A 614 21.43 -3.72 -21.70
N THR A 615 21.25 -2.48 -22.19
CA THR A 615 20.66 -2.25 -23.52
C THR A 615 21.54 -2.71 -24.68
N MET A 616 22.85 -2.84 -24.47
CA MET A 616 23.81 -3.21 -25.51
C MET A 616 24.02 -4.72 -25.62
N LEU A 617 23.46 -5.52 -24.70
CA LEU A 617 23.48 -6.98 -24.77
C LEU A 617 22.89 -7.46 -26.10
N GLY A 618 23.59 -8.38 -26.77
CA GLY A 618 23.18 -8.82 -28.11
C GLY A 618 23.49 -7.86 -29.25
N LYS A 619 24.17 -6.73 -28.97
CA LYS A 619 24.59 -5.70 -29.94
C LYS A 619 23.47 -5.26 -30.90
N PRO A 620 22.32 -4.79 -30.38
CA PRO A 620 21.19 -4.37 -31.21
C PRO A 620 21.58 -3.30 -32.23
N ASP A 621 20.91 -3.29 -33.38
CA ASP A 621 21.21 -2.34 -34.47
C ASP A 621 20.67 -0.93 -34.18
N LEU A 622 19.70 -0.82 -33.27
CA LEU A 622 19.08 0.42 -32.82
C LEU A 622 19.04 0.49 -31.28
N LEU A 623 19.58 1.55 -30.69
CA LEU A 623 19.42 1.85 -29.26
C LEU A 623 18.43 3.00 -29.05
N VAL A 624 17.59 2.89 -28.02
CA VAL A 624 16.60 3.90 -27.63
C VAL A 624 16.75 4.20 -26.13
N LEU A 625 17.26 5.38 -25.78
CA LEU A 625 17.63 5.75 -24.41
C LEU A 625 16.89 7.00 -23.95
N ASP A 626 16.12 6.89 -22.85
CA ASP A 626 15.38 8.01 -22.28
C ASP A 626 16.23 8.72 -21.21
N GLU A 627 16.60 9.99 -21.45
CA GLU A 627 17.42 10.83 -20.57
C GLU A 627 18.68 10.10 -20.05
N PRO A 628 19.55 9.56 -20.93
CA PRO A 628 20.63 8.65 -20.54
C PRO A 628 21.68 9.28 -19.62
N THR A 629 21.72 10.60 -19.53
CA THR A 629 22.74 11.40 -18.86
C THR A 629 22.26 11.97 -17.53
N ASN A 630 21.00 11.71 -17.17
CA ASN A 630 20.41 12.17 -15.93
C ASN A 630 21.13 11.57 -14.70
N GLY A 631 21.57 12.44 -13.79
CA GLY A 631 22.28 12.05 -12.57
C GLY A 631 23.76 11.65 -12.76
N LEU A 632 24.35 11.92 -13.93
CA LEU A 632 25.78 11.80 -14.20
C LEU A 632 26.52 13.11 -13.93
N ASP A 633 27.79 13.01 -13.52
CA ASP A 633 28.69 14.17 -13.42
C ASP A 633 29.29 14.53 -14.81
N PRO A 634 29.87 15.74 -15.00
CA PRO A 634 30.38 16.15 -16.32
C PRO A 634 31.42 15.19 -16.95
N PRO A 635 32.36 14.59 -16.19
CA PRO A 635 33.23 13.54 -16.73
C PRO A 635 32.47 12.30 -17.22
N GLN A 636 31.47 11.82 -16.47
CA GLN A 636 30.65 10.67 -16.86
C GLN A 636 29.77 10.96 -18.08
N ILE A 637 29.25 12.18 -18.22
CA ILE A 637 28.51 12.62 -19.41
C ILE A 637 29.41 12.54 -20.65
N ARG A 638 30.66 13.02 -20.55
CA ARG A 638 31.62 12.93 -21.65
C ARG A 638 31.95 11.49 -22.02
N ALA A 639 32.23 10.64 -21.03
CA ALA A 639 32.50 9.22 -21.26
C ALA A 639 31.29 8.52 -21.92
N MET A 640 30.07 8.85 -21.48
CA MET A 640 28.85 8.32 -22.08
C MET A 640 28.72 8.73 -23.56
N ARG A 641 28.97 10.00 -23.87
CA ARG A 641 28.98 10.49 -25.25
C ARG A 641 29.97 9.72 -26.11
N ASP A 642 31.19 9.52 -25.62
CA ASP A 642 32.23 8.79 -26.35
C ASP A 642 31.77 7.35 -26.65
N VAL A 643 31.15 6.67 -25.68
CA VAL A 643 30.54 5.34 -25.86
C VAL A 643 29.43 5.34 -26.91
N LEU A 644 28.54 6.33 -26.92
CA LEU A 644 27.46 6.40 -27.91
C LEU A 644 27.99 6.64 -29.32
N HIS A 645 29.03 7.47 -29.47
CA HIS A 645 29.69 7.68 -30.76
C HIS A 645 30.40 6.43 -31.25
N GLU A 646 31.16 5.74 -30.39
CA GLU A 646 31.82 4.48 -30.73
C GLU A 646 30.81 3.42 -31.18
N TYR A 647 29.65 3.35 -30.50
CA TYR A 647 28.57 2.44 -30.88
C TYR A 647 28.04 2.72 -32.29
N VAL A 648 27.91 3.99 -32.65
CA VAL A 648 27.46 4.46 -33.96
C VAL A 648 28.53 4.29 -35.04
N GLU A 649 29.81 4.52 -34.74
CA GLU A 649 30.95 4.24 -35.64
C GLU A 649 30.97 2.75 -36.06
N GLY A 650 30.47 1.86 -35.20
CA GLY A 650 30.21 0.45 -35.51
C GLY A 650 29.04 0.19 -36.48
N GLY A 651 28.45 1.22 -37.08
CA GLY A 651 27.36 1.14 -38.07
C GLY A 651 25.95 1.05 -37.48
N ARG A 652 25.80 1.28 -36.17
CA ARG A 652 24.51 1.21 -35.44
C ARG A 652 23.90 2.59 -35.27
N THR A 653 22.68 2.65 -34.78
CA THR A 653 21.93 3.90 -34.64
C THR A 653 21.48 4.08 -33.19
N VAL A 654 21.56 5.30 -32.69
CA VAL A 654 21.16 5.62 -31.30
C VAL A 654 20.13 6.74 -31.33
N ILE A 655 19.04 6.57 -30.58
CA ILE A 655 18.04 7.59 -30.31
C ILE A 655 18.11 7.90 -28.82
N ILE A 656 18.36 9.16 -28.48
CA ILE A 656 18.33 9.63 -27.09
C ILE A 656 17.22 10.66 -26.92
N SER A 657 16.53 10.67 -25.79
CA SER A 657 15.75 11.84 -25.38
C SER A 657 16.60 12.72 -24.47
N SER A 658 16.45 14.03 -24.59
CA SER A 658 17.05 14.98 -23.65
C SER A 658 16.27 16.29 -23.62
N HIS A 659 16.25 16.93 -22.46
CA HIS A 659 15.82 18.32 -22.29
C HIS A 659 17.02 19.29 -22.14
N MET A 660 18.25 18.78 -22.09
CA MET A 660 19.48 19.56 -21.98
C MET A 660 20.08 19.81 -23.36
N LEU A 661 19.74 20.96 -23.96
CA LEU A 661 20.12 21.27 -25.35
C LEU A 661 21.64 21.40 -25.56
N SER A 662 22.38 21.83 -24.55
CA SER A 662 23.84 21.93 -24.61
C SER A 662 24.55 20.58 -24.70
N GLU A 663 23.92 19.52 -24.20
CA GLU A 663 24.43 18.16 -24.31
C GLU A 663 24.11 17.57 -25.68
N VAL A 664 22.90 17.80 -26.15
CA VAL A 664 22.44 17.36 -27.48
C VAL A 664 23.32 17.94 -28.57
N GLU A 665 23.65 19.23 -28.51
CA GLU A 665 24.53 19.88 -29.49
C GLU A 665 25.92 19.22 -29.58
N GLN A 666 26.38 18.60 -28.48
CA GLN A 666 27.69 17.93 -28.42
C GLN A 666 27.61 16.43 -28.74
N THR A 667 26.46 15.78 -28.53
CA THR A 667 26.30 14.32 -28.61
C THR A 667 25.54 13.88 -29.87
N CYS A 668 24.60 14.68 -30.38
CA CYS A 668 23.71 14.30 -31.47
C CYS A 668 24.18 14.87 -32.82
N THR A 669 24.07 14.07 -33.88
CA THR A 669 24.28 14.52 -35.26
C THR A 669 22.97 15.04 -35.87
N ASP A 670 21.85 14.46 -35.45
CA ASP A 670 20.51 14.71 -35.95
C ASP A 670 19.58 14.96 -34.78
N VAL A 671 18.55 15.78 -34.97
CA VAL A 671 17.57 16.05 -33.93
C VAL A 671 16.15 16.11 -34.47
N VAL A 672 15.22 15.71 -33.62
CA VAL A 672 13.78 15.81 -33.82
C VAL A 672 13.22 16.64 -32.68
N VAL A 673 12.65 17.81 -33.00
CA VAL A 673 12.05 18.71 -32.02
C VAL A 673 10.55 18.45 -31.96
N MET A 674 10.08 18.06 -30.78
CA MET A 674 8.66 17.82 -30.47
C MET A 674 8.12 18.88 -29.52
N HIS A 675 6.85 19.26 -29.71
CA HIS A 675 6.10 20.11 -28.79
C HIS A 675 4.63 19.72 -28.80
N ARG A 676 4.03 19.54 -27.61
CA ARG A 676 2.58 19.25 -27.46
C ARG A 676 2.13 18.05 -28.30
N GLY A 677 2.97 17.02 -28.37
CA GLY A 677 2.69 15.79 -29.10
C GLY A 677 2.91 15.86 -30.62
N ARG A 678 3.36 17.00 -31.16
CA ARG A 678 3.57 17.21 -32.61
C ARG A 678 5.05 17.38 -32.95
N LEU A 679 5.41 17.02 -34.18
CA LEU A 679 6.71 17.32 -34.77
C LEU A 679 6.78 18.81 -35.14
N VAL A 680 7.82 19.51 -34.68
CA VAL A 680 8.04 20.94 -34.95
C VAL A 680 9.17 21.15 -35.96
N ALA A 681 10.28 20.43 -35.79
CA ALA A 681 11.43 20.48 -36.68
C ALA A 681 12.19 19.14 -36.68
N THR A 682 12.87 18.84 -37.78
CA THR A 682 13.76 17.67 -37.91
C THR A 682 14.90 18.00 -38.87
N GLY A 683 16.08 17.46 -38.63
CA GLY A 683 17.25 17.66 -39.48
C GLY A 683 18.56 17.46 -38.73
N THR A 684 19.68 17.72 -39.40
CA THR A 684 20.99 17.70 -38.74
C THR A 684 21.11 18.89 -37.79
N VAL A 685 21.91 18.74 -36.72
CA VAL A 685 22.21 19.87 -35.81
C VAL A 685 22.83 21.03 -36.58
N ALA A 686 23.68 20.74 -37.57
CA ALA A 686 24.30 21.75 -38.43
C ALA A 686 23.29 22.52 -39.29
N ASP A 687 22.28 21.84 -39.84
CA ASP A 687 21.23 22.49 -40.66
C ASP A 687 20.37 23.44 -39.82
N LEU A 688 20.02 23.04 -38.59
CA LEU A 688 19.24 23.88 -37.68
C LEU A 688 20.02 25.12 -37.19
N LEU A 689 21.35 25.05 -37.19
CA LEU A 689 22.23 26.17 -36.86
C LEU A 689 22.67 26.98 -38.12
N SER A 690 22.35 26.51 -39.32
CA SER A 690 22.80 27.12 -40.57
C SER A 690 22.21 28.53 -40.77
N GLY A 691 23.05 29.49 -41.20
CA GLY A 691 22.64 30.89 -41.37
C GLY A 691 22.56 31.71 -40.07
N ARG A 692 22.91 31.13 -38.91
CA ARG A 692 22.76 31.73 -37.58
C ARG A 692 24.09 31.77 -36.81
N THR A 693 25.10 32.42 -37.39
CA THR A 693 26.47 32.51 -36.83
C THR A 693 26.47 32.98 -35.37
N GLY A 694 26.96 32.13 -34.46
CA GLY A 694 27.14 32.43 -33.04
C GLY A 694 25.97 32.08 -32.12
N GLN A 695 24.87 31.53 -32.65
CA GLN A 695 23.74 31.03 -31.85
C GLN A 695 23.96 29.57 -31.42
N ARG A 696 23.50 29.23 -30.21
CA ARG A 696 23.49 27.84 -29.69
C ARG A 696 22.17 27.16 -30.06
N LEU A 697 22.13 25.83 -29.98
CA LEU A 697 20.88 25.07 -30.22
C LEU A 697 19.75 25.52 -29.29
N GLU A 698 20.10 25.98 -28.09
CA GLU A 698 19.19 26.60 -27.12
C GLU A 698 18.43 27.82 -27.69
N ASP A 699 19.13 28.72 -28.36
CA ASP A 699 18.54 29.96 -28.88
C ASP A 699 17.57 29.66 -30.04
N VAL A 700 17.93 28.69 -30.87
CA VAL A 700 17.11 28.20 -31.98
C VAL A 700 15.86 27.46 -31.48
N PHE A 701 16.00 26.63 -30.45
CA PHE A 701 14.88 25.93 -29.84
C PHE A 701 13.87 26.89 -29.21
N LEU A 702 14.34 27.92 -28.49
CA LEU A 702 13.48 28.94 -27.90
C LEU A 702 12.73 29.77 -28.96
N GLU A 703 13.34 30.01 -30.11
CA GLU A 703 12.68 30.65 -31.26
C GLU A 703 11.60 29.75 -31.88
N ILE A 704 11.91 28.46 -32.09
CA ILE A 704 11.03 27.47 -32.70
C ILE A 704 9.82 27.13 -31.80
N VAL A 705 10.00 27.15 -30.48
CA VAL A 705 8.98 26.82 -29.47
C VAL A 705 8.26 28.08 -28.92
N GLY A 706 8.67 29.27 -29.37
CA GLY A 706 8.39 30.60 -28.80
C GLY A 706 7.11 30.86 -27.98
N SER A 707 7.31 31.56 -26.84
CA SER A 707 6.36 32.24 -25.93
C SER A 707 5.63 31.46 -24.82
N ASP A 708 5.71 30.13 -24.75
CA ASP A 708 5.07 29.35 -23.66
C ASP A 708 6.06 28.78 -22.61
N LEU A 709 7.34 29.15 -22.66
CA LEU A 709 8.39 28.68 -21.73
C LEU A 709 8.73 29.72 -20.64
N THR A 710 7.76 30.48 -20.14
CA THR A 710 7.94 31.21 -18.87
C THR A 710 7.86 30.21 -17.71
N VAL A 711 9.01 30.00 -17.07
CA VAL A 711 9.17 29.18 -15.85
C VAL A 711 8.26 29.68 -14.73
N GLY A 712 7.35 28.82 -14.28
CA GLY A 712 6.65 28.92 -13.00
C GLY A 712 5.23 29.47 -13.06
N GLN A 713 4.24 28.59 -13.24
CA GLN A 713 2.97 28.63 -12.49
C GLN A 713 2.28 27.25 -12.55
N SER A 714 2.19 26.65 -11.35
CA SER A 714 1.38 25.51 -10.86
C SER A 714 1.14 24.30 -11.77
#